data_AF-A0AAP0N7Y2-F1
#
_entry.id   AF-A0AAP0N7Y2-F1
#
_cell.length_a   1.000
_cell.length_b   1.000
_cell.length_c   1.000
_cell.angle_alpha   90.00
_cell.angle_beta   90.00
_cell.angle_gamma   90.00
#
_symmetry.space_group_name_H-M   'P 1'
#
loop_
_entity.id
_entity.type
_entity.pdbx_description
1 polymer ?
#
loop_
_entity_poly.entity_id
_entity_poly.type
_entity_poly.pdbx_seq_one_letter_code
_entity_poly.pdbx_strand_id
1 'polypeptide(L)'
;MESSDEEDDFPSFESITPQTKIDALYQSNTEKGIRKICCELLDLKDAVENLCGNMQTKYSAFLRISEEVVEMEHELIELRKHISAEGILVQDLMSGVGRELEEWNQASGNINDDQQDPQICELEDPLPNKTEDHNMIFLENIDVLLAEHKVEEAIEALDAEERSSPDLKGLGDPSSTEASSYRSAFLKRKAMLEDQLVEISTQPSVGILELKKALSGLIKLGKGPLAHQLLLTSYGSRLQRSIEAVLPSCSIYSETYSATLSKLVFSLISLTTKESDLIFGDNPVYTNRIVQWAEWEIESFVRLVKGNAPSSETITALRAASICIQASLSHCAMLESQGLKLSKLLLVLLRPYIEEVLELNFRRARRVVLGLDENDESFPLSPCFASPLSAFATSSDITLIDSGMRLMFIVNDIVEQLTPLAILHFGGNILIRISQLFDKYVDALIKALPGPSEDENLTELKEAILFRAETDSEQLALLGTAYTIADELLPEAVKRHRSAQNESKEAISGPTENIVPFASTTTEYKDWRRHLQHSFDKLRDHFCRQYVLNFIYSREGKTRLDAQIYLTGNGEDLFWDSDPLPSLPFQALFMKLQQLATVAGDVLLGRERLQKILLARLTETVVIWLSDEQEFWGVFEDDSAPLQPLGLQQLILDMHFTVEIARFAGYPSRHIHQIVSGHNCSWHQDLCCWRHRPTKCSP
;
A
#
# COMPACT_ATOMS: atom_id res chain seq x y z
N MET A 1 -22.63 -6.07 -58.37
CA MET A 1 -23.01 -7.10 -57.40
C MET A 1 -22.32 -6.68 -56.12
N GLU A 2 -23.02 -5.87 -55.33
CA GLU A 2 -23.92 -6.34 -54.24
C GLU A 2 -23.07 -7.03 -53.16
N SER A 3 -23.16 -6.79 -51.87
CA SER A 3 -23.98 -5.97 -50.93
C SER A 3 -23.67 -6.67 -49.58
N SER A 4 -23.79 -6.16 -48.37
CA SER A 4 -24.04 -4.85 -47.76
C SER A 4 -24.04 -5.23 -46.27
N ASP A 5 -23.14 -4.62 -45.50
CA ASP A 5 -23.19 -4.63 -44.04
C ASP A 5 -24.37 -3.74 -43.60
N GLU A 6 -25.25 -4.26 -42.76
CA GLU A 6 -26.17 -3.46 -41.93
C GLU A 6 -26.15 -4.07 -40.52
N GLU A 7 -25.35 -3.48 -39.64
CA GLU A 7 -25.56 -3.54 -38.19
C GLU A 7 -26.40 -2.33 -37.77
N ASP A 8 -27.51 -2.62 -37.11
CA ASP A 8 -28.41 -1.68 -36.45
C ASP A 8 -27.72 -1.01 -35.25
N ASP A 9 -27.44 0.29 -35.35
CA ASP A 9 -27.17 1.15 -34.20
C ASP A 9 -28.49 1.69 -33.63
N PHE A 10 -28.85 1.26 -32.41
CA PHE A 10 -29.83 1.96 -31.58
C PHE A 10 -29.21 3.24 -30.98
N PRO A 11 -29.93 4.37 -30.93
CA PRO A 11 -29.35 5.65 -30.54
C PRO A 11 -29.21 5.77 -29.03
N SER A 12 -28.01 6.11 -28.58
CA SER A 12 -27.77 6.73 -27.28
C SER A 12 -28.63 8.00 -27.14
N PHE A 13 -29.27 8.18 -25.99
CA PHE A 13 -29.98 9.41 -25.63
C PHE A 13 -28.99 10.59 -25.56
N GLU A 14 -28.77 11.20 -26.71
CA GLU A 14 -27.95 12.39 -26.89
C GLU A 14 -28.81 13.62 -26.59
N SER A 15 -28.30 14.46 -25.68
CA SER A 15 -28.59 15.88 -25.44
C SER A 15 -29.90 16.48 -26.01
N ILE A 16 -30.69 17.11 -25.13
CA ILE A 16 -31.69 18.09 -25.56
C ILE A 16 -30.96 19.22 -26.29
N THR A 17 -31.03 19.18 -27.62
CA THR A 17 -30.38 20.12 -28.55
C THR A 17 -30.79 21.58 -28.28
N PRO A 18 -29.84 22.53 -28.14
CA PRO A 18 -30.14 23.95 -28.04
C PRO A 18 -30.76 24.51 -29.34
N GLN A 19 -31.57 25.54 -29.15
CA GLN A 19 -32.70 25.98 -29.97
C GLN A 19 -32.43 26.55 -31.39
N THR A 20 -31.32 26.26 -32.07
CA THR A 20 -30.99 26.98 -33.31
C THR A 20 -31.36 26.28 -34.62
N LYS A 21 -31.88 25.03 -34.60
CA LYS A 21 -31.99 24.24 -35.86
C LYS A 21 -33.20 23.31 -36.06
N ILE A 22 -34.34 23.51 -35.39
CA ILE A 22 -35.53 22.66 -35.63
C ILE A 22 -36.75 23.53 -35.95
N ASP A 23 -37.28 23.39 -37.16
CA ASP A 23 -38.44 24.11 -37.68
C ASP A 23 -39.67 23.97 -36.77
N ALA A 24 -40.16 25.10 -36.27
CA ALA A 24 -41.22 25.20 -35.27
C ALA A 24 -42.65 24.88 -35.77
N LEU A 25 -42.79 24.44 -37.03
CA LEU A 25 -44.06 24.31 -37.74
C LEU A 25 -44.81 22.98 -37.48
N TYR A 26 -44.14 21.93 -37.00
CA TYR A 26 -44.76 20.60 -36.81
C TYR A 26 -44.79 20.08 -35.36
N GLN A 27 -44.47 20.92 -34.37
CA GLN A 27 -44.45 20.51 -32.96
C GLN A 27 -45.82 20.70 -32.29
N SER A 28 -46.28 19.65 -31.60
CA SER A 28 -47.50 19.63 -30.77
C SER A 28 -47.42 20.67 -29.64
N ASN A 29 -48.55 21.32 -29.30
CA ASN A 29 -48.59 22.27 -28.18
C ASN A 29 -48.19 21.63 -26.83
N THR A 30 -48.46 20.34 -26.65
CA THR A 30 -48.05 19.58 -25.47
C THR A 30 -46.53 19.40 -25.43
N GLU A 31 -45.91 19.12 -26.57
CA GLU A 31 -44.45 18.97 -26.69
C GLU A 31 -43.73 20.30 -26.42
N LYS A 32 -44.27 21.42 -26.93
CA LYS A 32 -43.78 22.78 -26.61
C LYS A 32 -43.90 23.08 -25.11
N GLY A 33 -44.98 22.66 -24.47
CA GLY A 33 -45.20 22.79 -23.03
C GLY A 33 -44.19 22.00 -22.20
N ILE A 34 -43.99 20.72 -22.53
CA ILE A 34 -43.02 19.86 -21.84
C ILE A 34 -41.60 20.42 -22.01
N ARG A 35 -41.24 20.83 -23.22
CA ARG A 35 -39.90 21.37 -23.51
C ARG A 35 -39.64 22.68 -22.78
N LYS A 36 -40.64 23.57 -22.70
CA LYS A 36 -40.56 24.81 -21.91
C LYS A 36 -40.30 24.52 -20.43
N ILE A 37 -41.01 23.55 -19.85
CA ILE A 37 -40.80 23.14 -18.45
C ILE A 37 -39.40 22.54 -18.25
N CYS A 38 -38.91 21.74 -19.21
CA CYS A 38 -37.56 21.18 -19.14
C CYS A 38 -36.48 22.27 -19.19
N CYS A 39 -36.65 23.29 -20.04
CA CYS A 39 -35.74 24.44 -20.07
C CYS A 39 -35.79 25.24 -18.76
N GLU A 40 -36.98 25.54 -18.23
CA GLU A 40 -37.14 26.25 -16.95
C GLU A 40 -36.54 25.47 -15.77
N LEU A 41 -36.61 24.13 -15.79
CA LEU A 41 -35.97 23.25 -14.79
C LEU A 41 -34.44 23.25 -14.91
N LEU A 42 -33.90 23.30 -16.13
CA LEU A 42 -32.46 23.41 -16.35
C LEU A 42 -31.93 24.78 -15.90
N ASP A 43 -32.62 25.86 -16.26
CA ASP A 43 -32.27 27.21 -15.81
C ASP A 43 -32.32 27.33 -14.27
N LEU A 44 -33.31 26.67 -13.63
CA LEU A 44 -33.42 26.63 -12.17
C LEU A 44 -32.28 25.81 -11.54
N LYS A 45 -31.91 24.66 -12.13
CA LYS A 45 -30.79 23.86 -11.69
C LYS A 45 -29.48 24.66 -11.74
N ASP A 46 -29.21 25.32 -12.86
CA ASP A 46 -28.01 26.15 -13.03
C ASP A 46 -27.99 27.34 -12.06
N ALA A 47 -29.15 27.94 -11.75
CA ALA A 47 -29.26 29.00 -10.75
C ALA A 47 -28.99 28.49 -9.32
N VAL A 48 -29.44 27.29 -8.97
CA VAL A 48 -29.20 26.66 -7.66
C VAL A 48 -27.75 26.23 -7.51
N GLU A 49 -27.14 25.66 -8.55
CA GLU A 49 -25.72 25.29 -8.54
C GLU A 49 -24.82 26.54 -8.42
N ASN A 50 -25.14 27.62 -9.15
CA ASN A 50 -24.44 28.89 -9.00
C ASN A 50 -24.64 29.49 -7.59
N LEU A 51 -25.84 29.40 -7.02
CA LEU A 51 -26.08 29.87 -5.65
C LEU A 51 -25.28 29.05 -4.63
N CYS A 52 -25.24 27.72 -4.76
CA CYS A 52 -24.46 26.84 -3.90
C CYS A 52 -22.96 27.12 -4.00
N GLY A 53 -22.42 27.26 -5.22
CA GLY A 53 -21.01 27.62 -5.45
C GLY A 53 -20.66 29.00 -4.90
N ASN A 54 -21.53 30.00 -5.08
CA ASN A 54 -21.35 31.35 -4.55
C ASN A 54 -21.45 31.37 -3.01
N MET A 55 -22.33 30.54 -2.43
CA MET A 55 -22.47 30.41 -0.99
C MET A 55 -21.23 29.75 -0.37
N GLN A 56 -20.74 28.64 -0.93
CA GLN A 56 -19.53 27.96 -0.48
C GLN A 56 -18.29 28.86 -0.58
N THR A 57 -18.12 29.58 -1.70
CA THR A 57 -16.98 30.49 -1.88
C THR A 57 -17.02 31.68 -0.92
N LYS A 58 -18.21 32.27 -0.67
CA LYS A 58 -18.37 33.36 0.30
C LYS A 58 -18.19 32.91 1.75
N TYR A 59 -18.69 31.73 2.13
CA TYR A 59 -18.44 31.18 3.46
C TYR A 59 -16.97 30.84 3.67
N SER A 60 -16.31 30.26 2.68
CA SER A 60 -14.87 29.98 2.75
C SER A 60 -14.04 31.27 2.85
N ALA A 61 -14.38 32.30 2.08
CA ALA A 61 -13.73 33.60 2.19
C ALA A 61 -13.98 34.28 3.56
N PHE A 62 -15.20 34.19 4.09
CA PHE A 62 -15.51 34.71 5.44
C PHE A 62 -14.74 33.97 6.53
N LEU A 63 -14.66 32.64 6.47
CA LEU A 63 -13.89 31.83 7.42
C LEU A 63 -12.40 32.19 7.38
N ARG A 64 -11.81 32.29 6.19
CA ARG A 64 -10.41 32.70 6.04
C ARG A 64 -10.15 34.09 6.63
N ILE A 65 -11.01 35.07 6.34
CA ILE A 65 -10.90 36.42 6.91
C ILE A 65 -11.07 36.39 8.43
N SER A 66 -11.97 35.57 8.96
CA SER A 66 -12.17 35.47 10.42
C SER A 66 -10.96 34.85 11.12
N GLU A 67 -10.30 33.87 10.50
CA GLU A 67 -9.05 33.29 11.00
C GLU A 67 -7.93 34.33 10.96
N GLU A 68 -7.77 35.05 9.83
CA GLU A 68 -6.77 36.14 9.70
C GLU A 68 -6.99 37.24 10.76
N VAL A 69 -8.24 37.58 11.09
CA VAL A 69 -8.54 38.56 12.15
C VAL A 69 -8.17 38.04 13.53
N VAL A 70 -8.41 36.76 13.82
CA VAL A 70 -8.01 36.15 15.09
C VAL A 70 -6.48 36.10 15.20
N GLU A 71 -5.76 35.74 14.14
CA GLU A 71 -4.30 35.74 14.12
C GLU A 71 -3.74 37.16 14.36
N MET A 72 -4.30 38.17 13.70
CA MET A 72 -3.94 39.58 13.91
C MET A 72 -4.24 40.06 15.34
N GLU A 73 -5.30 39.56 15.99
CA GLU A 73 -5.57 39.85 17.41
C GLU A 73 -4.47 39.30 18.32
N HIS A 74 -3.96 38.09 18.04
CA HIS A 74 -2.85 37.51 18.78
C HIS A 74 -1.57 38.33 18.59
N GLU A 75 -1.24 38.72 17.35
CA GLU A 75 -0.10 39.59 17.06
C GLU A 75 -0.20 40.95 17.78
N LEU A 76 -1.39 41.55 17.85
CA LEU A 76 -1.62 42.80 18.60
C LEU A 76 -1.41 42.62 20.11
N ILE A 77 -1.82 41.48 20.67
CA ILE A 77 -1.58 41.16 22.08
C ILE A 77 -0.08 41.01 22.34
N GLU A 78 0.67 40.37 21.44
CA GLU A 78 2.13 40.26 21.54
C GLU A 78 2.82 41.62 21.41
N LEU A 79 2.42 42.44 20.44
CA LEU A 79 2.95 43.79 20.28
C LEU A 79 2.72 44.63 21.54
N ARG A 80 1.53 44.53 22.14
CA ARG A 80 1.22 45.21 23.41
C ARG A 80 2.12 44.73 24.54
N LYS A 81 2.43 43.44 24.62
CA LYS A 81 3.38 42.90 25.60
C LYS A 81 4.78 43.46 25.38
N HIS A 82 5.25 43.49 24.12
CA HIS A 82 6.55 44.07 23.77
C HIS A 82 6.65 45.56 24.14
N ILE A 83 5.66 46.37 23.76
CA ILE A 83 5.60 47.80 24.11
C ILE A 83 5.57 47.99 25.63
N SER A 84 4.87 47.12 26.36
CA SER A 84 4.83 47.20 27.83
C SER A 84 6.18 46.84 28.46
N ALA A 85 6.87 45.81 27.95
CA ALA A 85 8.19 45.43 28.41
C ALA A 85 9.23 46.53 28.11
N GLU A 86 9.17 47.11 26.91
CA GLU A 86 10.03 48.24 26.52
C GLU A 86 9.73 49.48 27.36
N GLY A 87 8.46 49.73 27.69
CA GLY A 87 8.07 50.79 28.63
C GLY A 87 8.63 50.60 30.04
N ILE A 88 8.68 49.37 30.54
CA ILE A 88 9.32 49.05 31.83
C ILE A 88 10.83 49.34 31.75
N LEU A 89 11.51 48.92 30.67
CA LEU A 89 12.93 49.19 30.48
C LEU A 89 13.24 50.69 30.40
N VAL A 90 12.41 51.47 29.70
CA VAL A 90 12.54 52.93 29.65
C VAL A 90 12.34 53.54 31.03
N GLN A 91 11.37 53.05 31.80
CA GLN A 91 11.11 53.55 33.14
C GLN A 91 12.22 53.17 34.14
N ASP A 92 12.76 51.97 34.04
CA ASP A 92 13.93 51.52 34.81
C ASP A 92 15.16 52.34 34.44
N LEU A 93 15.39 52.61 33.16
CA LEU A 93 16.47 53.49 32.69
C LEU A 93 16.31 54.91 33.22
N MET A 94 15.12 55.52 33.11
CA MET A 94 14.86 56.85 33.68
C MET A 94 15.08 56.87 35.20
N SER A 95 14.69 55.81 35.91
CA SER A 95 14.89 55.70 37.36
C SER A 95 16.36 55.47 37.74
N GLY A 96 17.11 54.73 36.92
CA GLY A 96 18.53 54.45 37.11
C GLY A 96 19.38 55.69 36.84
N VAL A 97 19.16 56.35 35.70
CA VAL A 97 19.82 57.61 35.34
C VAL A 97 19.47 58.71 36.34
N GLY A 98 18.23 58.76 36.84
CA GLY A 98 17.85 59.69 37.92
C GLY A 98 18.63 59.46 39.22
N ARG A 99 18.83 58.18 39.60
CA ARG A 99 19.59 57.79 40.79
C ARG A 99 21.08 58.12 40.66
N GLU A 100 21.68 57.79 39.52
CA GLU A 100 23.09 58.09 39.25
C GLU A 100 23.36 59.60 39.18
N LEU A 101 22.42 60.37 38.63
CA LEU A 101 22.51 61.83 38.58
C LEU A 101 22.36 62.45 39.98
N GLU A 102 21.49 61.93 40.84
CA GLU A 102 21.38 62.34 42.25
C GLU A 102 22.64 61.98 43.05
N GLU A 103 23.22 60.80 42.84
CA GLU A 103 24.48 60.36 43.44
C GLU A 103 25.68 61.21 42.97
N TRP A 104 25.75 61.56 41.69
CA TRP A 104 26.75 62.49 41.15
C TRP A 104 26.60 63.92 41.67
N ASN A 105 25.37 64.40 41.86
CA ASN A 105 25.11 65.71 42.45
C ASN A 105 25.46 65.74 43.96
N GLN A 106 25.35 64.60 44.67
CA GLN A 106 25.83 64.48 46.05
C GLN A 106 27.36 64.33 46.15
N ALA A 107 27.99 63.62 45.21
CA ALA A 107 29.45 63.44 45.17
C ALA A 107 30.20 64.71 44.74
N SER A 108 29.61 65.54 43.87
CA SER A 108 30.20 66.82 43.43
C SER A 108 30.07 67.96 44.46
N GLY A 109 29.23 67.79 45.49
CA GLY A 109 29.04 68.77 46.56
C GLY A 109 30.11 68.75 47.67
N ASN A 110 31.00 67.73 47.70
CA ASN A 110 31.96 67.53 48.80
C ASN A 110 33.41 67.40 48.31
N ILE A 111 33.87 68.37 47.51
CA ILE A 111 35.31 68.59 47.32
C ILE A 111 35.62 70.02 47.79
N ASN A 112 36.04 70.14 49.04
CA ASN A 112 36.98 71.16 49.48
C ASN A 112 37.85 70.57 50.61
N ASP A 113 39.16 70.73 50.42
CA ASP A 113 40.28 70.72 51.38
C ASP A 113 40.53 69.45 52.21
N ASP A 114 41.63 68.72 51.97
CA ASP A 114 42.99 69.08 52.42
C ASP A 114 43.99 67.91 52.25
N GLN A 115 45.28 68.28 52.26
CA GLN A 115 46.50 67.50 52.03
C GLN A 115 46.70 66.27 52.95
N GLN A 116 47.40 65.22 52.45
CA GLN A 116 48.70 64.74 52.97
C GLN A 116 49.14 63.38 52.35
N ASP A 117 50.33 63.38 51.74
CA ASP A 117 51.27 62.23 51.72
C ASP A 117 51.69 61.90 53.19
N PRO A 118 52.15 60.69 53.58
CA PRO A 118 53.20 59.94 52.86
C PRO A 118 53.24 58.39 53.04
N GLN A 119 54.31 57.80 52.48
CA GLN A 119 55.06 56.60 52.90
C GLN A 119 54.80 55.25 52.19
N ILE A 120 55.58 55.08 51.13
CA ILE A 120 56.10 53.84 50.55
C ILE A 120 56.87 53.03 51.62
N CYS A 121 56.56 51.73 51.73
CA CYS A 121 57.44 50.73 52.34
C CYS A 121 57.91 49.76 51.25
N GLU A 122 59.23 49.69 51.08
CA GLU A 122 59.95 48.74 50.23
C GLU A 122 59.77 47.31 50.75
N LEU A 123 59.50 46.37 49.83
CA LEU A 123 59.81 44.96 50.03
C LEU A 123 60.39 44.40 48.72
N GLU A 124 61.57 43.82 48.86
CA GLU A 124 62.50 43.43 47.81
C GLU A 124 61.92 42.44 46.80
N ASP A 125 62.16 42.76 45.52
CA ASP A 125 61.79 41.99 44.33
C ASP A 125 62.92 40.99 44.00
N PRO A 126 62.70 39.67 43.93
CA PRO A 126 63.64 38.77 43.30
C PRO A 126 63.48 38.89 41.78
N LEU A 127 64.53 39.35 41.09
CA LEU A 127 64.59 39.54 39.63
C LEU A 127 63.81 38.45 38.83
N PRO A 128 62.82 38.82 38.00
CA PRO A 128 62.19 37.87 37.09
C PRO A 128 63.15 37.54 35.95
N ASN A 129 63.24 36.26 35.59
CA ASN A 129 64.00 35.83 34.43
C ASN A 129 63.32 36.41 33.18
N LYS A 130 64.06 37.01 32.24
CA LYS A 130 63.51 37.61 31.00
C LYS A 130 62.59 36.70 30.18
N THR A 131 62.68 35.39 30.39
CA THR A 131 61.80 34.36 29.79
C THR A 131 60.43 34.25 30.47
N GLU A 132 60.34 34.51 31.77
CA GLU A 132 59.07 34.49 32.53
C GLU A 132 58.19 35.70 32.21
N ASP A 133 58.79 36.89 32.03
CA ASP A 133 58.06 38.10 31.61
C ASP A 133 57.41 37.94 30.22
N HIS A 134 58.14 37.38 29.25
CA HIS A 134 57.60 37.17 27.90
C HIS A 134 56.44 36.18 27.89
N ASN A 135 56.58 35.10 28.67
CA ASN A 135 55.56 34.08 28.87
C ASN A 135 54.29 34.65 29.53
N MET A 136 54.45 35.53 30.52
CA MET A 136 53.32 36.17 31.22
C MET A 136 52.58 37.15 30.30
N ILE A 137 53.31 37.99 29.56
CA ILE A 137 52.75 38.94 28.58
C ILE A 137 51.99 38.21 27.47
N PHE A 138 52.48 37.07 26.99
CA PHE A 138 51.77 36.26 26.00
C PHE A 138 50.44 35.74 26.55
N LEU A 139 50.44 35.20 27.78
CA LEU A 139 49.22 34.68 28.41
C LEU A 139 48.19 35.78 28.67
N GLU A 140 48.61 36.98 29.08
CA GLU A 140 47.74 38.16 29.22
C GLU A 140 47.14 38.58 27.87
N ASN A 141 47.94 38.57 26.79
CA ASN A 141 47.45 38.87 25.46
C ASN A 141 46.37 37.87 25.00
N ILE A 142 46.54 36.57 25.31
CA ILE A 142 45.49 35.57 25.06
C ILE A 142 44.23 35.88 25.88
N ASP A 143 44.36 36.27 27.15
CA ASP A 143 43.19 36.63 27.98
C ASP A 143 42.46 37.85 27.41
N VAL A 144 43.19 38.84 26.88
CA VAL A 144 42.60 40.00 26.17
C VAL A 144 41.85 39.54 24.92
N LEU A 145 42.47 38.69 24.08
CA LEU A 145 41.81 38.18 22.87
C LEU A 145 40.56 37.34 23.18
N LEU A 146 40.59 36.54 24.24
CA LEU A 146 39.43 35.76 24.71
C LEU A 146 38.32 36.68 25.26
N ALA A 147 38.67 37.77 25.94
CA ALA A 147 37.72 38.77 26.43
C ALA A 147 37.10 39.60 25.30
N GLU A 148 37.86 39.88 24.24
CA GLU A 148 37.39 40.60 23.05
C GLU A 148 36.65 39.69 22.04
N HIS A 149 36.44 38.41 22.35
CA HIS A 149 35.84 37.41 21.46
C HIS A 149 36.55 37.26 20.10
N LYS A 150 37.87 37.55 20.04
CA LYS A 150 38.71 37.39 18.85
C LYS A 150 39.25 35.96 18.76
N VAL A 151 38.33 35.02 18.60
CA VAL A 151 38.57 33.57 18.71
C VAL A 151 39.60 33.08 17.67
N GLU A 152 39.53 33.52 16.41
CA GLU A 152 40.48 33.14 15.38
C GLU A 152 41.91 33.62 15.65
N GLU A 153 42.07 34.87 16.10
CA GLU A 153 43.39 35.43 16.45
C GLU A 153 44.00 34.71 17.66
N ALA A 154 43.16 34.35 18.64
CA ALA A 154 43.57 33.56 19.79
C ALA A 154 44.04 32.14 19.40
N ILE A 155 43.34 31.48 18.46
CA ILE A 155 43.74 30.16 17.94
C ILE A 155 45.10 30.25 17.24
N GLU A 156 45.30 31.23 16.37
CA GLU A 156 46.56 31.40 15.64
C GLU A 156 47.74 31.72 16.56
N ALA A 157 47.52 32.57 17.57
CA ALA A 157 48.52 32.90 18.57
C ALA A 157 48.93 31.68 19.41
N LEU A 158 47.97 30.88 19.87
CA LEU A 158 48.25 29.65 20.63
C LEU A 158 48.95 28.59 19.78
N ASP A 159 48.54 28.39 18.53
CA ASP A 159 49.13 27.41 17.61
C ASP A 159 50.55 27.82 17.19
N ALA A 160 50.84 29.12 17.08
CA ALA A 160 52.19 29.63 16.86
C ALA A 160 53.10 29.37 18.08
N GLU A 161 52.61 29.61 19.29
CA GLU A 161 53.36 29.44 20.53
C GLU A 161 53.63 27.96 20.87
N GLU A 162 52.67 27.07 20.59
CA GLU A 162 52.82 25.63 20.77
C GLU A 162 53.88 25.04 19.81
N ARG A 163 54.06 25.64 18.62
CA ARG A 163 55.09 25.24 17.65
C ARG A 163 56.45 25.89 17.89
N SER A 164 56.51 27.08 18.46
CA SER A 164 57.76 27.82 18.69
C SER A 164 58.46 27.32 19.95
N SER A 165 57.73 27.13 21.05
CA SER A 165 58.29 26.96 22.39
C SER A 165 58.87 25.54 22.63
N PRO A 166 60.06 25.43 23.27
CA PRO A 166 60.65 24.14 23.62
C PRO A 166 59.94 23.44 24.79
N ASP A 167 59.35 24.20 25.73
CA ASP A 167 58.66 23.68 26.92
C ASP A 167 57.33 22.97 26.60
N LEU A 168 56.72 23.29 25.44
CA LEU A 168 55.46 22.70 24.98
C LEU A 168 55.66 21.55 23.97
N LYS A 169 56.85 21.41 23.36
CA LYS A 169 57.14 20.39 22.32
C LYS A 169 57.14 18.92 22.80
N GLY A 170 57.11 18.69 24.11
CA GLY A 170 57.00 17.35 24.73
C GLY A 170 55.55 16.96 25.03
N LEU A 171 54.66 16.93 24.04
CA LEU A 171 53.25 16.53 24.23
C LEU A 171 53.05 14.99 24.23
N GLY A 172 54.09 14.22 23.83
CA GLY A 172 53.99 12.76 23.60
C GLY A 172 54.79 11.85 24.53
N ASP A 173 55.68 12.36 25.40
CA ASP A 173 56.52 11.52 26.26
C ASP A 173 56.12 11.65 27.75
N PRO A 174 55.64 10.57 28.41
CA PRO A 174 55.16 10.61 29.80
C PRO A 174 56.29 10.63 30.86
N SER A 175 57.54 10.94 30.47
CA SER A 175 58.72 10.71 31.32
C SER A 175 59.49 11.96 31.76
N SER A 176 59.09 13.19 31.39
CA SER A 176 59.73 14.41 31.91
C SER A 176 58.85 15.13 32.94
N THR A 177 59.15 14.82 34.20
CA THR A 177 59.26 15.70 35.39
C THR A 177 58.55 17.06 35.34
N GLU A 178 57.56 17.24 36.24
CA GLU A 178 56.90 18.49 36.67
C GLU A 178 56.52 19.51 35.57
N ALA A 179 55.23 19.54 35.23
CA ALA A 179 54.67 20.56 34.34
C ALA A 179 55.02 21.96 34.87
N SER A 180 55.83 22.72 34.11
CA SER A 180 56.15 24.10 34.46
C SER A 180 54.87 24.92 34.66
N SER A 181 54.89 25.87 35.59
CA SER A 181 53.75 26.78 35.87
C SER A 181 53.17 27.35 34.58
N TYR A 182 54.05 27.77 33.66
CA TYR A 182 53.70 28.26 32.33
C TYR A 182 52.92 27.24 31.49
N ARG A 183 53.38 25.99 31.39
CA ARG A 183 52.69 24.93 30.65
C ARG A 183 51.28 24.67 31.19
N SER A 184 51.11 24.70 32.51
CA SER A 184 49.79 24.55 33.13
C SER A 184 48.85 25.74 32.82
N ALA A 185 49.38 26.97 32.87
CA ALA A 185 48.65 28.19 32.58
C ALA A 185 48.28 28.32 31.09
N PHE A 186 49.13 27.83 30.19
CA PHE A 186 48.88 27.72 28.76
C PHE A 186 47.74 26.74 28.46
N LEU A 187 47.82 25.51 29.02
CA LEU A 187 46.77 24.51 28.85
C LEU A 187 45.41 24.99 29.41
N LYS A 188 45.42 25.77 30.49
CA LYS A 188 44.20 26.37 31.04
C LYS A 188 43.54 27.34 30.05
N ARG A 189 44.31 28.22 29.40
CA ARG A 189 43.78 29.16 28.41
C ARG A 189 43.36 28.47 27.12
N LYS A 190 44.09 27.42 26.70
CA LYS A 190 43.67 26.53 25.62
C LYS A 190 42.33 25.87 25.94
N ALA A 191 42.12 25.39 27.17
CA ALA A 191 40.83 24.85 27.61
C ALA A 191 39.72 25.92 27.65
N MET A 192 40.00 27.14 28.10
CA MET A 192 39.02 28.25 28.07
C MET A 192 38.58 28.59 26.64
N LEU A 193 39.52 28.57 25.68
CA LEU A 193 39.22 28.76 24.26
C LEU A 193 38.39 27.59 23.69
N GLU A 194 38.71 26.35 24.07
CA GLU A 194 37.90 25.18 23.74
C GLU A 194 36.47 25.35 24.26
N ASP A 195 36.29 25.77 25.51
CA ASP A 195 34.98 25.99 26.12
C ASP A 195 34.18 27.09 25.39
N GLN A 196 34.82 28.21 25.02
CA GLN A 196 34.17 29.25 24.21
C GLN A 196 33.72 28.75 22.83
N LEU A 197 34.55 27.93 22.17
CA LEU A 197 34.21 27.35 20.87
C LEU A 197 33.05 26.34 20.98
N VAL A 198 33.05 25.53 22.04
CA VAL A 198 31.94 24.61 22.36
C VAL A 198 30.68 25.43 22.61
N GLU A 199 30.74 26.48 23.41
CA GLU A 199 29.60 27.36 23.72
C GLU A 199 28.99 27.92 22.43
N ILE A 200 29.79 28.52 21.55
CA ILE A 200 29.34 29.02 20.24
C ILE A 200 28.67 27.90 19.43
N SER A 201 29.27 26.70 19.36
CA SER A 201 28.69 25.60 18.57
C SER A 201 27.37 25.04 19.13
N THR A 202 27.12 25.20 20.43
CA THR A 202 25.91 24.71 21.11
C THR A 202 24.74 25.68 21.10
N GLN A 203 24.97 26.94 20.74
CA GLN A 203 23.92 27.95 20.72
C GLN A 203 22.84 27.65 19.64
N PRO A 204 21.53 27.69 19.98
CA PRO A 204 20.45 27.27 19.07
C PRO A 204 20.32 28.10 17.79
N SER A 205 20.71 29.38 17.85
CA SER A 205 20.54 30.39 16.81
C SER A 205 21.80 30.66 15.98
N VAL A 206 22.89 29.92 16.22
CA VAL A 206 24.16 30.18 15.55
C VAL A 206 24.08 29.95 14.05
N GLY A 207 24.66 30.86 13.27
CA GLY A 207 24.70 30.77 11.81
C GLY A 207 25.48 29.54 11.35
N ILE A 208 25.13 28.97 10.19
CA ILE A 208 25.89 27.82 9.61
C ILE A 208 27.38 28.21 9.44
N LEU A 209 27.65 29.45 9.05
CA LEU A 209 29.03 29.92 8.85
C LEU A 209 29.81 30.03 10.16
N GLU A 210 29.18 30.52 11.23
CA GLU A 210 29.79 30.63 12.56
C GLU A 210 30.04 29.26 13.17
N LEU A 211 29.10 28.33 13.03
CA LEU A 211 29.28 26.94 13.41
C LEU A 211 30.51 26.34 12.72
N LYS A 212 30.64 26.52 11.40
CA LYS A 212 31.80 26.01 10.63
C LYS A 212 33.11 26.60 11.13
N LYS A 213 33.15 27.91 11.41
CA LYS A 213 34.34 28.57 11.96
C LYS A 213 34.71 27.97 13.33
N ALA A 214 33.75 27.84 14.24
CA ALA A 214 33.98 27.27 15.56
C ALA A 214 34.50 25.82 15.47
N LEU A 215 33.90 24.99 14.61
CA LEU A 215 34.34 23.62 14.37
C LEU A 215 35.75 23.55 13.78
N SER A 216 36.08 24.42 12.81
CA SER A 216 37.43 24.51 12.24
C SER A 216 38.46 24.91 13.29
N GLY A 217 38.09 25.79 14.23
CA GLY A 217 38.91 26.17 15.38
C GLY A 217 39.19 24.99 16.31
N LEU A 218 38.16 24.20 16.64
CA LEU A 218 38.32 22.98 17.44
C LEU A 218 39.23 21.95 16.76
N ILE A 219 39.16 21.81 15.44
CA ILE A 219 40.05 20.93 14.67
C ILE A 219 41.51 21.42 14.76
N LYS A 220 41.74 22.73 14.61
CA LYS A 220 43.08 23.34 14.78
C LYS A 220 43.64 23.09 16.19
N LEU A 221 42.79 23.07 17.22
CA LEU A 221 43.17 22.75 18.60
C LEU A 221 43.43 21.24 18.85
N GLY A 222 43.27 20.39 17.83
CA GLY A 222 43.44 18.94 17.95
C GLY A 222 42.20 18.20 18.47
N LYS A 223 41.04 18.87 18.60
CA LYS A 223 39.79 18.33 19.12
C LYS A 223 38.82 17.89 18.01
N GLY A 224 39.36 17.22 16.97
CA GLY A 224 38.58 16.72 15.82
C GLY A 224 37.35 15.86 16.18
N PRO A 225 37.47 14.85 17.08
CA PRO A 225 36.32 14.04 17.47
C PRO A 225 35.22 14.82 18.19
N LEU A 226 35.59 15.82 19.00
CA LEU A 226 34.64 16.70 19.68
C LEU A 226 33.94 17.61 18.66
N ALA A 227 34.69 18.21 17.74
CA ALA A 227 34.14 19.01 16.65
C ALA A 227 33.13 18.20 15.81
N HIS A 228 33.49 16.97 15.44
CA HIS A 228 32.58 16.11 14.67
C HIS A 228 31.29 15.79 15.45
N GLN A 229 31.40 15.52 16.77
CA GLN A 229 30.23 15.31 17.61
C GLN A 229 29.34 16.55 17.68
N LEU A 230 29.92 17.74 17.83
CA LEU A 230 29.19 19.01 17.89
C LEU A 230 28.49 19.35 16.57
N LEU A 231 29.11 18.99 15.44
CA LEU A 231 28.47 19.07 14.13
C LEU A 231 27.20 18.21 14.11
N LEU A 232 27.30 16.93 14.45
CA LEU A 232 26.12 16.05 14.43
C LEU A 232 25.02 16.51 15.40
N THR A 233 25.37 16.95 16.61
CA THR A 233 24.38 17.44 17.58
C THR A 233 23.70 18.73 17.13
N SER A 234 24.46 19.66 16.51
CA SER A 234 23.88 20.92 16.04
C SER A 234 22.91 20.68 14.88
N TYR A 235 23.27 19.84 13.90
CA TYR A 235 22.38 19.46 12.80
C TYR A 235 21.17 18.65 13.30
N GLY A 236 21.34 17.69 14.21
CA GLY A 236 20.23 16.97 14.85
C GLY A 236 19.25 17.90 15.58
N SER A 237 19.76 18.90 16.33
CA SER A 237 18.91 19.88 17.00
C SER A 237 18.10 20.77 16.02
N ARG A 238 18.67 21.06 14.84
CA ARG A 238 17.99 21.82 13.78
C ARG A 238 16.94 20.99 13.09
N LEU A 239 17.22 19.71 12.87
CA LEU A 239 16.28 18.72 12.36
C LEU A 239 15.04 18.68 13.24
N GLN A 240 15.26 18.45 14.54
CA GLN A 240 14.20 18.34 15.53
C GLN A 240 13.28 19.58 15.55
N ARG A 241 13.86 20.79 15.58
CA ARG A 241 13.08 22.04 15.51
C ARG A 241 12.28 22.17 14.22
N SER A 242 12.86 21.75 13.10
CA SER A 242 12.20 21.82 11.80
C SER A 242 11.06 20.79 11.70
N ILE A 243 11.21 19.62 12.33
CA ILE A 243 10.14 18.61 12.46
C ILE A 243 9.02 19.14 13.36
N GLU A 244 9.35 19.73 14.51
CA GLU A 244 8.39 20.33 15.44
C GLU A 244 7.58 21.45 14.79
N ALA A 245 8.18 22.21 13.87
CA ALA A 245 7.45 23.22 13.09
C ALA A 245 6.46 22.63 12.09
N VAL A 246 6.74 21.44 11.53
CA VAL A 246 5.88 20.76 10.55
C VAL A 246 4.82 19.86 11.22
N LEU A 247 5.06 19.42 12.45
CA LEU A 247 4.19 18.49 13.18
C LEU A 247 2.73 18.98 13.32
N PRO A 248 2.45 20.25 13.64
CA PRO A 248 1.07 20.75 13.76
C PRO A 248 0.26 20.64 12.46
N SER A 249 0.92 20.66 11.30
CA SER A 249 0.26 20.59 9.99
C SER A 249 -0.07 19.15 9.54
N CYS A 250 0.29 18.12 10.33
CA CYS A 250 0.12 16.71 9.97
C CYS A 250 -1.35 16.30 9.78
N SER A 251 -2.25 16.85 10.59
CA SER A 251 -3.68 16.49 10.55
C SER A 251 -4.36 16.90 9.23
N ILE A 252 -3.87 17.96 8.60
CA ILE A 252 -4.44 18.54 7.38
C ILE A 252 -3.92 17.80 6.13
N TYR A 253 -2.67 17.34 6.16
CA TYR A 253 -1.98 16.75 5.00
C TYR A 253 -1.48 15.33 5.28
N SER A 254 -2.32 14.49 5.87
CA SER A 254 -1.94 13.13 6.34
C SER A 254 -1.34 12.23 5.25
N GLU A 255 -1.72 12.42 3.99
CA GLU A 255 -1.20 11.63 2.85
C GLU A 255 0.21 12.06 2.40
N THR A 256 0.53 13.35 2.47
CA THR A 256 1.80 13.90 1.95
C THR A 256 2.80 14.21 3.05
N TYR A 257 2.39 14.19 4.32
CA TYR A 257 3.25 14.40 5.48
C TYR A 257 4.51 13.53 5.44
N SER A 258 4.36 12.24 5.13
CA SER A 258 5.49 11.30 5.08
C SER A 258 6.53 11.68 4.02
N ALA A 259 6.10 12.25 2.88
CA ALA A 259 6.99 12.75 1.83
C ALA A 259 7.69 14.04 2.25
N THR A 260 6.98 14.97 2.90
CA THR A 260 7.57 16.21 3.42
C THR A 260 8.62 15.93 4.49
N LEU A 261 8.30 15.04 5.44
CA LEU A 261 9.22 14.61 6.48
C LEU A 261 10.44 13.90 5.88
N SER A 262 10.23 13.03 4.90
CA SER A 262 11.30 12.37 4.16
C SER A 262 12.22 13.39 3.48
N LYS A 263 11.67 14.37 2.77
CA LYS A 263 12.49 15.43 2.14
C LYS A 263 13.35 16.15 3.18
N LEU A 264 12.78 16.49 4.33
CA LEU A 264 13.46 17.22 5.40
C LEU A 264 14.61 16.41 6.01
N VAL A 265 14.35 15.16 6.43
CA VAL A 265 15.36 14.27 7.04
C VAL A 265 16.47 13.95 6.06
N PHE A 266 16.13 13.48 4.85
CA PHE A 266 17.13 13.01 3.89
C PHE A 266 17.95 14.16 3.28
N SER A 267 17.36 15.34 3.09
CA SER A 267 18.12 16.52 2.63
C SER A 267 19.11 17.00 3.69
N LEU A 268 18.75 16.91 4.98
CA LEU A 268 19.66 17.26 6.05
C LEU A 268 20.79 16.24 6.23
N ILE A 269 20.50 14.95 6.07
CA ILE A 269 21.54 13.90 6.05
C ILE A 269 22.52 14.17 4.90
N SER A 270 22.01 14.43 3.69
CA SER A 270 22.81 14.80 2.51
C SER A 270 23.68 16.03 2.78
N LEU A 271 23.10 17.09 3.37
CA LEU A 271 23.85 18.31 3.70
C LEU A 271 24.94 18.04 4.74
N THR A 272 24.61 17.34 5.82
CA THR A 272 25.54 17.03 6.92
C THR A 272 26.73 16.18 6.42
N THR A 273 26.46 15.24 5.52
CA THR A 273 27.49 14.39 4.91
C THR A 273 28.47 15.23 4.09
N LYS A 274 27.96 16.06 3.18
CA LYS A 274 28.80 16.97 2.37
C LYS A 274 29.61 17.94 3.24
N GLU A 275 29.01 18.49 4.28
CA GLU A 275 29.68 19.43 5.16
C GLU A 275 30.75 18.76 6.01
N SER A 276 30.50 17.54 6.47
CA SER A 276 31.52 16.76 7.18
C SER A 276 32.70 16.43 6.26
N ASP A 277 32.44 16.01 5.01
CA ASP A 277 33.49 15.73 4.03
C ASP A 277 34.35 16.98 3.75
N LEU A 278 33.73 18.17 3.70
CA LEU A 278 34.44 19.44 3.51
C LEU A 278 35.31 19.84 4.71
N ILE A 279 34.86 19.57 5.93
CA ILE A 279 35.51 20.03 7.17
C ILE A 279 36.56 19.02 7.66
N PHE A 280 36.26 17.72 7.58
CA PHE A 280 37.06 16.65 8.16
C PHE A 280 37.82 15.80 7.13
N GLY A 281 37.49 15.95 5.84
CA GLY A 281 38.05 15.14 4.76
C GLY A 281 37.57 13.68 4.80
N ASP A 282 38.17 12.85 3.94
CA ASP A 282 37.84 11.42 3.80
C ASP A 282 38.48 10.57 4.92
N ASN A 283 38.03 10.79 6.15
CA ASN A 283 38.47 10.03 7.32
C ASN A 283 37.41 8.97 7.69
N PRO A 284 37.75 7.67 7.61
CA PRO A 284 36.78 6.59 7.81
C PRO A 284 36.15 6.57 9.21
N VAL A 285 36.83 7.12 10.23
CA VAL A 285 36.30 7.21 11.60
C VAL A 285 35.10 8.17 11.64
N TYR A 286 35.20 9.30 10.95
CA TYR A 286 34.14 10.30 10.88
C TYR A 286 33.03 9.85 9.94
N THR A 287 33.37 9.31 8.77
CA THR A 287 32.39 8.74 7.83
C THR A 287 31.52 7.67 8.48
N ASN A 288 32.11 6.73 9.24
CA ASN A 288 31.35 5.71 9.96
C ASN A 288 30.39 6.31 11.00
N ARG A 289 30.78 7.41 11.66
CA ARG A 289 29.94 8.07 12.65
C ARG A 289 28.80 8.85 12.01
N ILE A 290 28.99 9.40 10.80
CA ILE A 290 27.90 9.98 10.00
C ILE A 290 26.91 8.89 9.59
N VAL A 291 27.40 7.71 9.16
CA VAL A 291 26.52 6.58 8.82
C VAL A 291 25.66 6.22 10.02
N GLN A 292 26.24 5.98 11.20
CA GLN A 292 25.49 5.66 12.43
C GLN A 292 24.48 6.75 12.81
N TRP A 293 24.85 8.03 12.66
CA TRP A 293 23.93 9.13 12.91
C TRP A 293 22.77 9.12 11.90
N ALA A 294 23.04 8.93 10.61
CA ALA A 294 22.02 8.82 9.58
C ALA A 294 21.07 7.62 9.81
N GLU A 295 21.59 6.49 10.29
CA GLU A 295 20.78 5.34 10.70
C GLU A 295 19.80 5.72 11.82
N TRP A 296 20.28 6.42 12.85
CA TRP A 296 19.45 6.89 13.97
C TRP A 296 18.37 7.88 13.53
N GLU A 297 18.71 8.81 12.63
CA GLU A 297 17.74 9.76 12.07
C GLU A 297 16.68 9.05 11.20
N ILE A 298 17.06 8.02 10.45
CA ILE A 298 16.11 7.19 9.67
C ILE A 298 15.19 6.39 10.60
N GLU A 299 15.71 5.82 11.69
CA GLU A 299 14.87 5.16 12.70
C GLU A 299 13.88 6.14 13.33
N SER A 300 14.33 7.37 13.62
CA SER A 300 13.46 8.43 14.14
C SER A 300 12.39 8.84 13.13
N PHE A 301 12.78 8.99 11.86
CA PHE A 301 11.85 9.22 10.75
C PHE A 301 10.76 8.16 10.69
N VAL A 302 11.11 6.86 10.71
CA VAL A 302 10.12 5.77 10.62
C VAL A 302 9.19 5.78 11.84
N ARG A 303 9.70 6.02 13.04
CA ARG A 303 8.86 6.17 14.25
C ARG A 303 7.86 7.32 14.12
N LEU A 304 8.32 8.47 13.61
CA LEU A 304 7.46 9.65 13.41
C LEU A 304 6.41 9.42 12.34
N VAL A 305 6.76 8.77 11.23
CA VAL A 305 5.78 8.38 10.19
C VAL A 305 4.73 7.47 10.81
N LYS A 306 5.11 6.43 11.55
CA LYS A 306 4.15 5.51 12.16
C LYS A 306 3.26 6.19 13.20
N GLY A 307 3.81 7.08 14.02
CA GLY A 307 3.07 7.78 15.08
C GLY A 307 2.07 8.82 14.59
N ASN A 308 2.29 9.38 13.39
CA ASN A 308 1.47 10.47 12.83
C ASN A 308 0.75 10.09 11.52
N ALA A 309 0.85 8.83 11.11
CA ALA A 309 0.13 8.32 9.95
C ALA A 309 -1.39 8.28 10.20
N PRO A 310 -2.22 8.33 9.14
CA PRO A 310 -3.64 8.04 9.26
C PRO A 310 -3.87 6.64 9.84
N SER A 311 -5.02 6.43 10.49
CA SER A 311 -5.40 5.12 11.02
C SER A 311 -5.31 4.06 9.92
N SER A 312 -4.65 2.94 10.22
CA SER A 312 -4.32 1.92 9.21
C SER A 312 -5.55 1.24 8.57
N GLU A 313 -6.75 1.48 9.09
CA GLU A 313 -8.02 1.01 8.52
C GLU A 313 -8.63 1.96 7.47
N THR A 314 -8.09 3.17 7.31
CA THR A 314 -8.58 4.12 6.29
C THR A 314 -8.00 3.80 4.92
N ILE A 315 -8.77 4.09 3.86
CA ILE A 315 -8.33 4.02 2.46
C ILE A 315 -7.05 4.86 2.29
N THR A 316 -7.05 6.08 2.83
CA THR A 316 -5.92 7.02 2.73
C THR A 316 -4.61 6.50 3.35
N ALA A 317 -4.66 5.52 4.26
CA ALA A 317 -3.45 4.96 4.88
C ALA A 317 -2.59 4.20 3.89
N LEU A 318 -3.19 3.45 2.97
CA LEU A 318 -2.44 2.75 1.94
C LEU A 318 -1.73 3.74 1.01
N ARG A 319 -2.43 4.80 0.59
CA ARG A 319 -1.85 5.89 -0.20
C ARG A 319 -0.69 6.58 0.53
N ALA A 320 -0.88 6.95 1.80
CA ALA A 320 0.16 7.60 2.62
C ALA A 320 1.41 6.73 2.80
N ALA A 321 1.22 5.43 3.07
CA ALA A 321 2.27 4.44 3.19
C ALA A 321 3.05 4.25 1.87
N SER A 322 2.30 4.18 0.77
CA SER A 322 2.83 4.08 -0.60
C SER A 322 3.65 5.32 -1.00
N ILE A 323 3.19 6.53 -0.68
CA ILE A 323 3.92 7.78 -0.88
C ILE A 323 5.19 7.81 0.00
N CYS A 324 5.11 7.34 1.24
CA CYS A 324 6.25 7.25 2.15
C CYS A 324 7.37 6.40 1.54
N ILE A 325 7.05 5.19 1.06
CA ILE A 325 8.00 4.29 0.39
C ILE A 325 8.62 5.00 -0.83
N GLN A 326 7.79 5.60 -1.68
CA GLN A 326 8.26 6.26 -2.90
C GLN A 326 9.25 7.39 -2.58
N ALA A 327 8.88 8.31 -1.70
CA ALA A 327 9.70 9.47 -1.36
C ALA A 327 11.00 9.05 -0.65
N SER A 328 10.91 8.21 0.39
CA SER A 328 12.08 7.80 1.19
C SER A 328 13.09 6.97 0.40
N LEU A 329 12.65 6.05 -0.47
CA LEU A 329 13.57 5.30 -1.33
C LEU A 329 14.17 6.17 -2.44
N SER A 330 13.40 7.10 -3.01
CA SER A 330 13.93 8.06 -4.00
C SER A 330 15.04 8.91 -3.38
N HIS A 331 14.87 9.37 -2.14
CA HIS A 331 15.90 10.10 -1.42
C HIS A 331 17.09 9.21 -1.02
N CYS A 332 16.86 7.94 -0.65
CA CYS A 332 17.97 6.99 -0.44
C CYS A 332 18.83 6.83 -1.71
N ALA A 333 18.21 6.70 -2.88
CA ALA A 333 18.95 6.61 -4.15
C ALA A 333 19.80 7.86 -4.42
N MET A 334 19.33 9.05 -4.01
CA MET A 334 20.14 10.27 -4.06
C MET A 334 21.32 10.24 -3.09
N LEU A 335 21.12 9.72 -1.87
CA LEU A 335 22.21 9.55 -0.88
C LEU A 335 23.24 8.50 -1.30
N GLU A 336 22.85 7.49 -2.07
CA GLU A 336 23.77 6.47 -2.59
C GLU A 336 24.85 7.08 -3.48
N SER A 337 24.55 8.17 -4.19
CA SER A 337 25.54 8.93 -4.97
C SER A 337 26.63 9.59 -4.12
N GLN A 338 26.39 9.74 -2.81
CA GLN A 338 27.31 10.29 -1.81
C GLN A 338 27.96 9.18 -0.96
N GLY A 339 27.82 7.91 -1.37
CA GLY A 339 28.41 6.78 -0.66
C GLY A 339 27.55 6.21 0.47
N LEU A 340 26.38 6.78 0.77
CA LEU A 340 25.49 6.32 1.84
C LEU A 340 24.42 5.35 1.31
N LYS A 341 24.60 4.05 1.58
CA LYS A 341 23.68 2.99 1.13
C LYS A 341 22.65 2.60 2.20
N LEU A 342 21.57 3.39 2.31
CA LEU A 342 20.57 3.26 3.38
C LEU A 342 19.26 2.57 2.95
N SER A 343 19.07 2.29 1.65
CA SER A 343 17.84 1.72 1.09
C SER A 343 17.41 0.40 1.76
N LYS A 344 18.35 -0.50 2.05
CA LYS A 344 18.06 -1.79 2.70
C LYS A 344 17.59 -1.62 4.14
N LEU A 345 18.25 -0.76 4.92
CA LEU A 345 17.87 -0.46 6.30
C LEU A 345 16.46 0.12 6.34
N LEU A 346 16.19 1.11 5.49
CA LEU A 346 14.88 1.75 5.39
C LEU A 346 13.76 0.74 5.09
N LEU A 347 13.97 -0.19 4.15
CA LEU A 347 13.00 -1.25 3.84
C LEU A 347 12.72 -2.17 5.03
N VAL A 348 13.76 -2.52 5.81
CA VAL A 348 13.61 -3.35 7.02
C VAL A 348 12.78 -2.62 8.08
N LEU A 349 13.03 -1.32 8.29
CA LEU A 349 12.34 -0.51 9.27
C LEU A 349 10.88 -0.22 8.88
N LEU A 350 10.60 0.04 7.60
CA LEU A 350 9.25 0.32 7.11
C LEU A 350 8.38 -0.93 7.00
N ARG A 351 8.95 -2.11 6.76
CA ARG A 351 8.19 -3.34 6.49
C ARG A 351 7.06 -3.62 7.49
N PRO A 352 7.27 -3.57 8.83
CA PRO A 352 6.19 -3.85 9.78
C PRO A 352 5.02 -2.87 9.66
N TYR A 353 5.29 -1.59 9.42
CA TYR A 353 4.27 -0.57 9.22
C TYR A 353 3.48 -0.81 7.92
N ILE A 354 4.17 -1.14 6.83
CA ILE A 354 3.52 -1.40 5.54
C ILE A 354 2.66 -2.67 5.58
N GLU A 355 3.15 -3.73 6.22
CA GLU A 355 2.40 -4.98 6.38
C GLU A 355 1.14 -4.79 7.23
N GLU A 356 1.22 -3.98 8.30
CA GLU A 356 0.07 -3.61 9.13
C GLU A 356 -0.99 -2.85 8.33
N VAL A 357 -0.58 -1.83 7.56
CA VAL A 357 -1.49 -1.04 6.70
C VAL A 357 -2.15 -1.92 5.64
N LEU A 358 -1.38 -2.78 4.96
CA LEU A 358 -1.92 -3.72 3.98
C LEU A 358 -2.93 -4.68 4.62
N GLU A 359 -2.59 -5.29 5.76
CA GLU A 359 -3.46 -6.25 6.44
C GLU A 359 -4.80 -5.61 6.83
N LEU A 360 -4.79 -4.41 7.39
CA LEU A 360 -6.00 -3.71 7.82
C LEU A 360 -6.85 -3.22 6.63
N ASN A 361 -6.21 -2.71 5.57
CA ASN A 361 -6.92 -2.33 4.35
C ASN A 361 -7.55 -3.53 3.65
N PHE A 362 -6.86 -4.67 3.54
CA PHE A 362 -7.44 -5.87 2.93
C PHE A 362 -8.53 -6.51 3.81
N ARG A 363 -8.44 -6.38 5.14
CA ARG A 363 -9.52 -6.78 6.05
C ARG A 363 -10.78 -5.94 5.86
N ARG A 364 -10.61 -4.63 5.68
CA ARG A 364 -11.71 -3.73 5.30
C ARG A 364 -12.28 -4.10 3.93
N ALA A 365 -11.43 -4.23 2.91
CA ALA A 365 -11.82 -4.65 1.57
C ALA A 365 -12.69 -5.92 1.60
N ARG A 366 -12.28 -6.92 2.37
CA ARG A 366 -13.05 -8.16 2.55
C ARG A 366 -14.44 -7.93 3.12
N ARG A 367 -14.60 -7.07 4.12
CA ARG A 367 -15.93 -6.75 4.70
C ARG A 367 -16.84 -6.11 3.66
N VAL A 368 -16.31 -5.17 2.87
CA VAL A 368 -17.07 -4.46 1.83
C VAL A 368 -17.46 -5.39 0.67
N VAL A 369 -16.53 -6.22 0.18
CA VAL A 369 -16.80 -7.22 -0.88
C VAL A 369 -17.92 -8.17 -0.46
N LEU A 370 -17.91 -8.63 0.79
CA LEU A 370 -18.90 -9.58 1.31
C LEU A 370 -20.21 -8.92 1.78
N GLY A 371 -20.34 -7.60 1.67
CA GLY A 371 -21.54 -6.87 2.12
C GLY A 371 -21.76 -6.94 3.64
N LEU A 372 -20.69 -7.12 4.42
CA LEU A 372 -20.72 -7.18 5.89
C LEU A 372 -20.64 -5.79 6.55
N ASP A 373 -20.56 -4.73 5.76
CA ASP A 373 -20.52 -3.35 6.23
C ASP A 373 -21.84 -2.67 5.84
N GLU A 374 -22.59 -2.17 6.82
CA GLU A 374 -23.92 -1.55 6.65
C GLU A 374 -23.88 -0.12 6.06
N ASN A 375 -22.68 0.42 5.83
CA ASN A 375 -22.51 1.73 5.19
C ASN A 375 -22.69 1.59 3.67
N ASP A 376 -23.94 1.70 3.25
CA ASP A 376 -24.45 1.73 1.89
C ASP A 376 -24.05 3.06 1.19
N GLU A 377 -22.74 3.32 1.08
CA GLU A 377 -22.22 4.34 0.17
C GLU A 377 -22.30 3.74 -1.23
N SER A 378 -23.28 4.18 -2.02
CA SER A 378 -23.47 3.74 -3.40
C SER A 378 -22.16 3.87 -4.19
N PHE A 379 -21.48 2.76 -4.42
CA PHE A 379 -20.23 2.75 -5.18
C PHE A 379 -20.53 3.27 -6.59
N PRO A 380 -19.89 4.36 -7.05
CA PRO A 380 -20.06 4.81 -8.42
C PRO A 380 -19.46 3.73 -9.33
N LEU A 381 -20.32 2.93 -9.94
CA LEU A 381 -19.93 1.85 -10.82
C LEU A 381 -19.11 2.42 -11.99
N SER A 382 -17.85 2.00 -12.11
CA SER A 382 -17.00 2.43 -13.22
C SER A 382 -17.48 1.80 -14.54
N PRO A 383 -17.66 2.59 -15.62
CA PRO A 383 -18.13 2.09 -16.92
C PRO A 383 -17.26 0.98 -17.51
N CYS A 384 -15.97 0.92 -17.13
CA CYS A 384 -15.01 -0.08 -17.63
C CYS A 384 -15.36 -1.52 -17.22
N PHE A 385 -15.91 -1.73 -16.02
CA PHE A 385 -16.27 -3.07 -15.53
C PHE A 385 -17.70 -3.44 -15.88
N ALA A 386 -18.53 -2.44 -16.15
CA ALA A 386 -19.89 -2.63 -16.61
C ALA A 386 -19.88 -3.48 -17.89
N SER A 387 -19.06 -3.17 -18.90
CA SER A 387 -19.13 -3.87 -20.20
C SER A 387 -18.83 -5.40 -20.16
N PRO A 388 -17.74 -5.90 -19.52
CA PRO A 388 -17.46 -7.34 -19.50
C PRO A 388 -18.35 -8.15 -18.54
N LEU A 389 -18.88 -7.50 -17.49
CA LEU A 389 -19.72 -8.14 -16.48
C LEU A 389 -21.22 -7.97 -16.76
N SER A 390 -21.63 -6.94 -17.52
CA SER A 390 -23.02 -6.73 -17.93
C SER A 390 -23.50 -7.79 -18.92
N ALA A 391 -22.59 -8.49 -19.60
CA ALA A 391 -22.92 -9.67 -20.40
C ALA A 391 -23.65 -10.75 -19.58
N PHE A 392 -23.47 -10.76 -18.25
CA PHE A 392 -24.12 -11.69 -17.34
C PHE A 392 -25.36 -11.12 -16.64
N ALA A 393 -25.77 -9.88 -16.97
CA ALA A 393 -26.93 -9.21 -16.37
C ALA A 393 -28.25 -9.74 -16.92
N THR A 394 -28.86 -10.67 -16.18
CA THR A 394 -30.27 -11.03 -16.35
C THR A 394 -31.16 -9.94 -15.75
N SER A 395 -32.35 -9.73 -16.32
CA SER A 395 -33.28 -8.64 -15.94
C SER A 395 -33.86 -8.73 -14.51
N SER A 396 -33.40 -9.67 -13.69
CA SER A 396 -33.95 -9.95 -12.35
C SER A 396 -32.98 -9.87 -11.16
N ASP A 397 -31.65 -9.76 -11.31
CA ASP A 397 -30.74 -9.83 -10.14
C ASP A 397 -29.57 -8.83 -10.15
N ILE A 398 -29.83 -7.67 -9.56
CA ILE A 398 -28.88 -6.55 -9.41
C ILE A 398 -27.80 -6.84 -8.35
N THR A 399 -28.04 -7.73 -7.40
CA THR A 399 -27.18 -7.97 -6.22
C THR A 399 -25.94 -8.83 -6.51
N LEU A 400 -26.00 -9.68 -7.54
CA LEU A 400 -25.01 -10.70 -7.86
C LEU A 400 -23.80 -10.13 -8.61
N ILE A 401 -24.08 -9.39 -9.69
CA ILE A 401 -23.10 -8.65 -10.48
C ILE A 401 -22.47 -7.57 -9.63
N ASP A 402 -23.25 -6.98 -8.72
CA ASP A 402 -22.77 -6.00 -7.76
C ASP A 402 -21.65 -6.54 -6.86
N SER A 403 -21.67 -7.81 -6.45
CA SER A 403 -20.56 -8.40 -5.65
C SER A 403 -19.24 -8.51 -6.43
N GLY A 404 -19.29 -8.93 -7.71
CA GLY A 404 -18.13 -9.01 -8.59
C GLY A 404 -17.61 -7.62 -8.99
N MET A 405 -18.52 -6.68 -9.25
CA MET A 405 -18.20 -5.28 -9.51
C MET A 405 -17.56 -4.61 -8.28
N ARG A 406 -18.10 -4.85 -7.07
CA ARG A 406 -17.51 -4.38 -5.81
C ARG A 406 -16.10 -4.91 -5.61
N LEU A 407 -15.88 -6.21 -5.83
CA LEU A 407 -14.53 -6.80 -5.79
C LEU A 407 -13.57 -6.06 -6.72
N MET A 408 -13.96 -5.87 -7.99
CA MET A 408 -13.11 -5.19 -8.95
C MET A 408 -12.89 -3.73 -8.61
N PHE A 409 -13.92 -3.00 -8.17
CA PHE A 409 -13.79 -1.62 -7.73
C PHE A 409 -12.75 -1.47 -6.62
N ILE A 410 -12.86 -2.30 -5.58
CA ILE A 410 -11.94 -2.27 -4.44
C ILE A 410 -10.51 -2.65 -4.85
N VAL A 411 -10.35 -3.66 -5.72
CA VAL A 411 -9.01 -4.02 -6.20
C VAL A 411 -8.39 -2.88 -7.02
N ASN A 412 -9.17 -2.19 -7.86
CA ASN A 412 -8.63 -1.05 -8.60
C ASN A 412 -8.29 0.13 -7.69
N ASP A 413 -9.15 0.46 -6.72
CA ASP A 413 -8.87 1.49 -5.72
C ASP A 413 -7.55 1.19 -4.97
N ILE A 414 -7.36 -0.05 -4.51
CA ILE A 414 -6.12 -0.49 -3.88
C ILE A 414 -4.93 -0.31 -4.83
N VAL A 415 -5.05 -0.73 -6.10
CA VAL A 415 -3.94 -0.70 -7.05
C VAL A 415 -3.60 0.73 -7.49
N GLU A 416 -4.58 1.62 -7.63
CA GLU A 416 -4.41 3.04 -7.98
C GLU A 416 -3.65 3.83 -6.91
N GLN A 417 -3.80 3.44 -5.64
CA GLN A 417 -3.09 4.09 -4.55
C GLN A 417 -1.59 3.75 -4.49
N LEU A 418 -1.16 2.68 -5.16
CA LEU A 418 0.21 2.20 -5.10
C LEU A 418 1.16 2.97 -6.02
N THR A 419 2.31 3.33 -5.49
CA THR A 419 3.41 3.98 -6.22
C THR A 419 4.34 2.94 -6.83
N PRO A 420 5.14 3.29 -7.85
CA PRO A 420 6.04 2.35 -8.52
C PRO A 420 7.02 1.64 -7.58
N LEU A 421 7.61 2.35 -6.61
CA LEU A 421 8.54 1.75 -5.65
C LEU A 421 7.81 0.87 -4.63
N ALA A 422 6.58 1.19 -4.25
CA ALA A 422 5.76 0.30 -3.42
C ALA A 422 5.44 -1.01 -4.17
N ILE A 423 5.07 -0.94 -5.46
CA ILE A 423 4.82 -2.12 -6.29
C ILE A 423 6.08 -2.96 -6.45
N LEU A 424 7.24 -2.34 -6.67
CA LEU A 424 8.51 -3.04 -6.84
C LEU A 424 8.89 -3.87 -5.60
N HIS A 425 8.69 -3.32 -4.39
CA HIS A 425 9.16 -3.93 -3.15
C HIS A 425 8.09 -4.78 -2.42
N PHE A 426 6.81 -4.48 -2.59
CA PHE A 426 5.70 -5.13 -1.89
C PHE A 426 4.67 -5.77 -2.83
N GLY A 427 4.89 -5.73 -4.15
CA GLY A 427 3.96 -6.25 -5.15
C GLY A 427 3.59 -7.71 -4.95
N GLY A 428 4.54 -8.58 -4.60
CA GLY A 428 4.27 -9.99 -4.29
C GLY A 428 3.29 -10.15 -3.11
N ASN A 429 3.48 -9.40 -2.02
CA ASN A 429 2.57 -9.40 -0.86
C ASN A 429 1.16 -8.91 -1.25
N ILE A 430 1.07 -7.87 -2.07
CA ILE A 430 -0.20 -7.35 -2.55
C ILE A 430 -0.94 -8.37 -3.42
N LEU A 431 -0.23 -9.06 -4.34
CA LEU A 431 -0.81 -10.13 -5.15
C LEU A 431 -1.34 -11.29 -4.30
N ILE A 432 -0.60 -11.70 -3.26
CA ILE A 432 -1.05 -12.73 -2.31
C ILE A 432 -2.34 -12.28 -1.61
N ARG A 433 -2.42 -11.03 -1.16
CA ARG A 433 -3.60 -10.49 -0.48
C ARG A 433 -4.82 -10.34 -1.43
N ILE A 434 -4.61 -9.93 -2.68
CA ILE A 434 -5.66 -9.95 -3.72
C ILE A 434 -6.16 -11.38 -3.95
N SER A 435 -5.26 -12.36 -3.97
CA SER A 435 -5.64 -13.78 -4.11
C SER A 435 -6.51 -14.24 -2.95
N GLN A 436 -6.14 -13.91 -1.71
CA GLN A 436 -6.91 -14.24 -0.53
C GLN A 436 -8.29 -13.57 -0.52
N LEU A 437 -8.39 -12.34 -1.06
CA LEU A 437 -9.68 -11.67 -1.25
C LEU A 437 -10.55 -12.39 -2.28
N PHE A 438 -9.96 -12.81 -3.41
CA PHE A 438 -10.65 -13.60 -4.43
C PHE A 438 -11.08 -14.97 -3.89
N ASP A 439 -10.26 -15.63 -3.07
CA ASP A 439 -10.63 -16.89 -2.40
C ASP A 439 -11.89 -16.72 -1.56
N LYS A 440 -11.97 -15.62 -0.78
CA LYS A 440 -13.14 -15.31 0.06
C LYS A 440 -14.37 -14.98 -0.76
N TYR A 441 -14.20 -14.29 -1.88
CA TYR A 441 -15.27 -14.08 -2.85
C TYR A 441 -15.79 -15.41 -3.42
N VAL A 442 -14.89 -16.30 -3.85
CA VAL A 442 -15.25 -17.63 -4.35
C VAL A 442 -15.95 -18.48 -3.27
N ASP A 443 -15.47 -18.46 -2.02
CA ASP A 443 -16.12 -19.15 -0.90
C ASP A 443 -17.58 -18.67 -0.72
N ALA A 444 -17.84 -17.37 -0.88
CA ALA A 444 -19.18 -16.81 -0.83
C ALA A 444 -20.04 -17.26 -2.02
N LEU A 445 -19.46 -17.35 -3.23
CA LEU A 445 -20.16 -17.90 -4.39
C LEU A 445 -20.51 -19.38 -4.22
N ILE A 446 -19.62 -20.18 -3.64
CA ILE A 446 -19.88 -21.59 -3.33
C ILE A 446 -21.08 -21.72 -2.38
N LYS A 447 -21.15 -20.89 -1.34
CA LYS A 447 -22.29 -20.85 -0.40
C LYS A 447 -23.60 -20.38 -1.06
N ALA A 448 -23.52 -19.57 -2.10
CA ALA A 448 -24.70 -19.11 -2.85
C ALA A 448 -25.25 -20.17 -3.83
N LEU A 449 -24.46 -21.18 -4.21
CA LEU A 449 -24.92 -22.29 -5.04
C LEU A 449 -25.84 -23.23 -4.23
N PRO A 450 -26.83 -23.89 -4.87
CA PRO A 450 -27.82 -24.67 -4.16
C PRO A 450 -27.25 -26.01 -3.69
N GLY A 451 -26.96 -26.15 -2.39
CA GLY A 451 -26.53 -27.41 -1.74
C GLY A 451 -27.67 -28.41 -1.46
N PRO A 452 -27.36 -29.71 -1.23
CA PRO A 452 -28.34 -30.68 -0.76
C PRO A 452 -28.71 -30.26 0.67
N SER A 453 -30.01 -30.14 0.95
CA SER A 453 -30.58 -29.57 2.17
C SER A 453 -29.68 -29.74 3.40
N GLU A 454 -29.15 -28.65 3.94
CA GLU A 454 -28.83 -28.66 5.35
C GLU A 454 -30.15 -28.87 6.08
N ASP A 455 -30.20 -29.94 6.86
CA ASP A 455 -31.16 -30.12 7.93
C ASP A 455 -31.38 -28.78 8.63
N GLU A 456 -32.64 -28.45 8.93
CA GLU A 456 -33.07 -27.29 9.70
C GLU A 456 -32.50 -27.23 11.14
N ASN A 457 -31.45 -27.99 11.48
CA ASN A 457 -31.01 -28.29 12.84
C ASN A 457 -29.49 -28.22 13.09
N LEU A 458 -28.76 -27.26 12.50
CA LEU A 458 -27.47 -26.85 13.08
C LEU A 458 -27.44 -25.36 13.37
N THR A 459 -27.57 -25.07 14.67
CA THR A 459 -27.56 -23.76 15.30
C THR A 459 -26.12 -23.22 15.40
N GLU A 460 -25.40 -23.13 14.30
CA GLU A 460 -24.07 -22.49 14.27
C GLU A 460 -24.12 -21.26 13.38
N LEU A 461 -24.10 -20.10 14.03
CA LEU A 461 -23.93 -18.76 13.47
C LEU A 461 -24.56 -18.55 12.09
N LYS A 462 -25.80 -18.05 12.10
CA LYS A 462 -26.54 -17.59 10.91
C LYS A 462 -25.75 -16.45 10.23
N GLU A 463 -24.68 -16.77 9.51
CA GLU A 463 -24.15 -15.91 8.46
C GLU A 463 -25.31 -15.75 7.49
N ALA A 464 -25.86 -14.54 7.42
CA ALA A 464 -26.96 -14.25 6.52
C ALA A 464 -26.50 -14.55 5.10
N ILE A 465 -26.93 -15.68 4.53
CA ILE A 465 -26.75 -15.98 3.13
C ILE A 465 -27.54 -14.91 2.37
N LEU A 466 -26.84 -13.91 1.85
CA LEU A 466 -27.44 -12.73 1.22
C LEU A 466 -28.22 -13.12 -0.06
N PHE A 467 -27.86 -14.23 -0.70
CA PHE A 467 -28.43 -14.68 -1.97
C PHE A 467 -28.24 -16.20 -2.21
N ARG A 468 -29.19 -16.82 -2.94
CA ARG A 468 -29.12 -18.21 -3.40
C ARG A 468 -29.42 -18.27 -4.90
N ALA A 469 -28.50 -18.82 -5.69
CA ALA A 469 -28.67 -19.01 -7.13
C ALA A 469 -29.51 -20.28 -7.39
N GLU A 470 -30.79 -20.12 -7.70
CA GLU A 470 -31.71 -21.25 -7.85
C GLU A 470 -31.78 -21.76 -9.30
N THR A 471 -31.65 -20.87 -10.28
CA THR A 471 -31.78 -21.22 -11.70
C THR A 471 -30.45 -21.61 -12.33
N ASP A 472 -30.48 -22.45 -13.37
CA ASP A 472 -29.28 -22.81 -14.15
C ASP A 472 -28.61 -21.54 -14.74
N SER A 473 -29.40 -20.55 -15.14
CA SER A 473 -28.90 -19.26 -15.63
C SER A 473 -28.16 -18.46 -14.57
N GLU A 474 -28.70 -18.34 -13.35
CA GLU A 474 -28.04 -17.63 -12.23
C GLU A 474 -26.73 -18.32 -11.84
N GLN A 475 -26.74 -19.65 -11.73
CA GLN A 475 -25.55 -20.42 -11.38
C GLN A 475 -24.47 -20.29 -12.46
N LEU A 476 -24.84 -20.33 -13.74
CA LEU A 476 -23.89 -20.11 -14.84
C LEU A 476 -23.38 -18.67 -14.90
N ALA A 477 -24.22 -17.67 -14.62
CA ALA A 477 -23.80 -16.27 -14.52
C ALA A 477 -22.76 -16.05 -13.41
N LEU A 478 -22.89 -16.74 -12.27
CA LEU A 478 -21.89 -16.76 -11.21
C LEU A 478 -20.55 -17.29 -11.68
N LEU A 479 -20.55 -18.46 -12.33
CA LEU A 479 -19.32 -19.04 -12.88
C LEU A 479 -18.70 -18.12 -13.94
N GLY A 480 -19.52 -17.56 -14.84
CA GLY A 480 -19.08 -16.64 -15.89
C GLY A 480 -18.43 -15.37 -15.32
N THR A 481 -19.01 -14.80 -14.27
CA THR A 481 -18.48 -13.62 -13.58
C THR A 481 -17.17 -13.94 -12.89
N ALA A 482 -17.10 -15.01 -12.09
CA ALA A 482 -15.88 -15.42 -11.40
C ALA A 482 -14.74 -15.77 -12.37
N TYR A 483 -15.05 -16.45 -13.48
CA TYR A 483 -14.11 -16.73 -14.55
C TYR A 483 -13.56 -15.45 -15.18
N THR A 484 -14.44 -14.52 -15.54
CA THR A 484 -14.07 -13.24 -16.16
C THR A 484 -13.19 -12.41 -15.23
N ILE A 485 -13.48 -12.41 -13.93
CA ILE A 485 -12.65 -11.75 -12.92
C ILE A 485 -11.25 -12.38 -12.86
N ALA A 486 -11.15 -13.71 -12.82
CA ALA A 486 -9.89 -14.43 -12.66
C ALA A 486 -9.00 -14.40 -13.92
N ASP A 487 -9.58 -14.61 -15.11
CA ASP A 487 -8.83 -14.78 -16.37
C ASP A 487 -8.52 -13.43 -17.04
N GLU A 488 -9.41 -12.43 -16.88
CA GLU A 488 -9.33 -11.16 -17.60
C GLU A 488 -9.17 -9.96 -16.67
N LEU A 489 -10.15 -9.68 -15.80
CA LEU A 489 -10.22 -8.37 -15.13
C LEU A 489 -9.10 -8.14 -14.11
N LEU A 490 -8.84 -9.09 -13.20
CA LEU A 490 -7.75 -8.98 -12.23
C LEU A 490 -6.39 -8.92 -12.94
N PRO A 491 -6.09 -9.82 -13.91
CA PRO A 491 -4.83 -9.74 -14.63
C PRO A 491 -4.64 -8.42 -15.39
N GLU A 492 -5.68 -7.87 -16.01
CA GLU A 492 -5.61 -6.59 -16.74
C GLU A 492 -5.46 -5.39 -15.80
N ALA A 493 -6.17 -5.35 -14.66
CA ALA A 493 -6.01 -4.30 -13.65
C ALA A 493 -4.56 -4.20 -13.15
N VAL A 494 -3.94 -5.35 -12.86
CA VAL A 494 -2.54 -5.45 -12.42
C VAL A 494 -1.57 -5.08 -13.54
N LYS A 495 -1.82 -5.50 -14.79
CA LYS A 495 -0.95 -5.17 -15.94
C LYS A 495 -0.99 -3.69 -16.27
N ARG A 496 -2.18 -3.08 -16.38
CA ARG A 496 -2.39 -1.67 -16.73
C ARG A 496 -1.60 -0.75 -15.81
N HIS A 497 -1.62 -1.03 -14.51
CA HIS A 497 -0.87 -0.26 -13.53
C HIS A 497 0.64 -0.49 -13.59
N ARG A 498 1.09 -1.67 -14.02
CA ARG A 498 2.52 -1.90 -14.25
C ARG A 498 3.02 -1.22 -15.54
N SER A 499 2.22 -1.17 -16.60
CA SER A 499 2.61 -0.59 -17.89
C SER A 499 2.54 0.94 -17.88
N ALA A 500 1.48 1.54 -17.34
CA ALA A 500 1.32 3.00 -17.23
C ALA A 500 2.45 3.68 -16.44
N GLN A 501 3.15 2.92 -15.59
CA GLN A 501 4.24 3.39 -14.76
C GLN A 501 5.64 3.18 -15.38
N ASN A 502 5.74 2.46 -16.50
CA ASN A 502 6.98 2.33 -17.27
C ASN A 502 7.12 3.43 -18.33
N GLU A 503 6.02 3.91 -18.90
CA GLU A 503 6.03 5.03 -19.86
C GLU A 503 6.49 6.36 -19.23
N SER A 504 6.28 6.55 -17.93
CA SER A 504 6.79 7.72 -17.19
C SER A 504 8.31 7.69 -16.93
N LYS A 505 8.99 6.56 -17.17
CA LYS A 505 10.44 6.40 -16.96
C LYS A 505 11.29 6.64 -18.21
N GLU A 506 10.72 6.62 -19.42
CA GLU A 506 11.51 6.87 -20.64
C GLU A 506 12.02 8.32 -20.75
N ALA A 507 11.56 9.24 -19.90
CA ALA A 507 12.07 10.62 -19.87
C ALA A 507 13.27 10.85 -18.92
N ILE A 508 13.55 9.96 -17.95
CA ILE A 508 14.59 10.19 -16.93
C ILE A 508 15.22 8.87 -16.45
N SER A 509 16.22 8.32 -17.15
CA SER A 509 17.44 7.76 -16.53
C SER A 509 18.36 7.05 -17.54
N GLY A 510 19.66 7.34 -17.42
CA GLY A 510 20.76 6.54 -17.99
C GLY A 510 21.03 5.26 -17.19
N PRO A 511 22.03 4.45 -17.60
CA PRO A 511 22.13 3.06 -17.21
C PRO A 511 22.75 2.91 -15.80
N THR A 512 21.97 2.45 -14.83
CA THR A 512 22.49 1.87 -13.59
C THR A 512 22.22 0.37 -13.58
N GLU A 513 23.29 -0.38 -13.85
CA GLU A 513 23.35 -1.83 -13.68
C GLU A 513 23.24 -2.23 -12.21
N ASN A 514 22.68 -3.44 -12.00
CA ASN A 514 22.46 -4.16 -10.74
C ASN A 514 21.10 -3.96 -10.05
N ILE A 515 20.02 -4.38 -10.71
CA ILE A 515 18.91 -4.97 -9.97
C ILE A 515 18.49 -6.27 -10.68
N VAL A 516 18.41 -7.35 -9.91
CA VAL A 516 17.88 -8.67 -10.30
C VAL A 516 16.40 -8.86 -9.85
N PRO A 517 15.41 -7.97 -10.13
CA PRO A 517 14.02 -8.22 -9.71
C PRO A 517 13.12 -8.63 -10.88
N PHE A 518 13.52 -8.41 -12.15
CA PHE A 518 12.61 -8.63 -13.29
C PHE A 518 12.24 -10.10 -13.50
N ALA A 519 13.15 -11.02 -13.15
CA ALA A 519 12.91 -12.46 -13.23
C ALA A 519 12.04 -13.02 -12.09
N SER A 520 12.13 -12.45 -10.88
CA SER A 520 11.30 -12.89 -9.74
C SER A 520 9.85 -12.42 -9.90
N THR A 521 9.63 -11.17 -10.31
CA THR A 521 8.29 -10.59 -10.47
C THR A 521 7.46 -11.27 -11.56
N THR A 522 8.10 -11.78 -12.61
CA THR A 522 7.43 -12.53 -13.68
C THR A 522 7.04 -13.95 -13.26
N THR A 523 7.84 -14.59 -12.40
CA THR A 523 7.53 -15.89 -11.81
C THR A 523 6.40 -15.77 -10.80
N GLU A 524 6.46 -14.78 -9.90
CA GLU A 524 5.40 -14.45 -8.94
C GLU A 524 4.06 -14.18 -9.62
N TYR A 525 4.06 -13.45 -10.75
CA TYR A 525 2.82 -13.19 -11.51
C TYR A 525 2.22 -14.45 -12.13
N LYS A 526 3.05 -15.40 -12.61
CA LYS A 526 2.58 -16.68 -13.14
C LYS A 526 1.98 -17.55 -12.04
N ASP A 527 2.64 -17.61 -10.88
CA ASP A 527 2.14 -18.37 -9.72
C ASP A 527 0.85 -17.76 -9.18
N TRP A 528 0.76 -16.44 -9.15
CA TRP A 528 -0.47 -15.72 -8.82
C TRP A 528 -1.63 -16.07 -9.78
N ARG A 529 -1.40 -16.07 -11.10
CA ARG A 529 -2.41 -16.50 -12.08
C ARG A 529 -2.86 -17.95 -11.86
N ARG A 530 -1.92 -18.86 -11.53
CA ARG A 530 -2.26 -20.26 -11.20
C ARG A 530 -3.13 -20.33 -9.94
N HIS A 531 -2.86 -19.51 -8.93
CA HIS A 531 -3.67 -19.45 -7.72
C HIS A 531 -5.10 -19.01 -8.03
N LEU A 532 -5.29 -17.91 -8.79
CA LEU A 532 -6.63 -17.46 -9.20
C LEU A 532 -7.40 -18.56 -9.94
N GLN A 533 -6.74 -19.23 -10.89
CA GLN A 533 -7.33 -20.34 -11.63
C GLN A 533 -7.71 -21.50 -10.69
N HIS A 534 -6.84 -21.86 -9.74
CA HIS A 534 -7.12 -22.92 -8.78
C HIS A 534 -8.35 -22.60 -7.91
N SER A 535 -8.50 -21.34 -7.48
CA SER A 535 -9.67 -20.92 -6.71
C SER A 535 -10.94 -20.96 -7.54
N PHE A 536 -10.90 -20.51 -8.80
CA PHE A 536 -12.02 -20.69 -9.72
C PHE A 536 -12.34 -22.18 -9.96
N ASP A 537 -11.33 -23.04 -10.11
CA ASP A 537 -11.52 -24.48 -10.32
C ASP A 537 -12.27 -25.13 -9.14
N LYS A 538 -12.10 -24.64 -7.90
CA LYS A 538 -12.89 -25.08 -6.74
C LYS A 538 -14.38 -24.78 -6.91
N LEU A 539 -14.73 -23.58 -7.36
CA LEU A 539 -16.11 -23.18 -7.63
C LEU A 539 -16.72 -24.06 -8.73
N ARG A 540 -16.00 -24.23 -9.84
CA ARG A 540 -16.43 -25.06 -10.96
C ARG A 540 -16.66 -26.51 -10.52
N ASP A 541 -15.71 -27.09 -9.81
CA ASP A 541 -15.79 -28.47 -9.36
C ASP A 541 -16.94 -28.66 -8.34
N HIS A 542 -17.19 -27.68 -7.47
CA HIS A 542 -18.36 -27.67 -6.59
C HIS A 542 -19.67 -27.64 -7.37
N PHE A 543 -19.79 -26.73 -8.34
CA PHE A 543 -20.96 -26.65 -9.23
C PHE A 543 -21.19 -27.98 -9.96
N CYS A 544 -20.17 -28.55 -10.60
CA CYS A 544 -20.30 -29.81 -11.35
C CYS A 544 -20.77 -30.96 -10.45
N ARG A 545 -20.18 -31.12 -9.27
CA ARG A 545 -20.59 -32.14 -8.30
C ARG A 545 -22.04 -31.95 -7.88
N GLN A 546 -22.41 -30.72 -7.55
CA GLN A 546 -23.75 -30.43 -7.06
C GLN A 546 -24.82 -30.58 -8.13
N TYR A 547 -24.51 -30.20 -9.38
CA TYR A 547 -25.39 -30.39 -10.52
C TYR A 547 -25.64 -31.88 -10.79
N VAL A 548 -24.59 -32.70 -10.72
CA VAL A 548 -24.67 -34.17 -10.88
C VAL A 548 -25.47 -34.80 -9.74
N LEU A 549 -25.20 -34.43 -8.48
CA LEU A 549 -25.96 -34.94 -7.33
C LEU A 549 -27.46 -34.59 -7.40
N ASN A 550 -27.80 -33.35 -7.78
CA ASN A 550 -29.20 -32.92 -7.97
C ASN A 550 -29.91 -33.67 -9.11
N PHE A 551 -29.15 -34.19 -10.08
CA PHE A 551 -29.68 -35.06 -11.12
C PHE A 551 -29.95 -36.46 -10.58
N ILE A 552 -28.97 -37.07 -9.92
CA ILE A 552 -29.00 -38.45 -9.43
C ILE A 552 -30.00 -38.64 -8.30
N TYR A 553 -30.04 -37.72 -7.34
CA TYR A 553 -30.89 -37.80 -6.17
C TYR A 553 -32.13 -36.92 -6.36
N SER A 554 -33.28 -37.42 -5.94
CA SER A 554 -34.47 -36.59 -5.82
C SER A 554 -34.37 -35.66 -4.60
N ARG A 555 -35.21 -34.62 -4.54
CA ARG A 555 -35.32 -33.77 -3.34
C ARG A 555 -35.73 -34.54 -2.07
N GLU A 556 -36.26 -35.75 -2.22
CA GLU A 556 -36.64 -36.65 -1.12
C GLU A 556 -35.52 -37.65 -0.75
N GLY A 557 -34.33 -37.52 -1.34
CA GLY A 557 -33.19 -38.42 -1.09
C GLY A 557 -33.28 -39.77 -1.81
N LYS A 558 -34.30 -40.00 -2.63
CA LYS A 558 -34.43 -41.24 -3.43
C LYS A 558 -33.52 -41.19 -4.65
N THR A 559 -32.80 -42.28 -4.93
CA THR A 559 -32.00 -42.45 -6.14
C THR A 559 -32.90 -42.50 -7.38
N ARG A 560 -32.66 -41.60 -8.35
CA ARG A 560 -33.29 -41.65 -9.68
C ARG A 560 -32.54 -42.59 -10.62
N LEU A 561 -31.25 -42.78 -10.37
CA LEU A 561 -30.38 -43.72 -11.08
C LEU A 561 -30.18 -44.93 -10.17
N ASP A 562 -31.04 -45.93 -10.32
CA ASP A 562 -31.06 -47.16 -9.53
C ASP A 562 -30.66 -48.36 -10.41
N ALA A 563 -29.71 -49.16 -9.95
CA ALA A 563 -29.26 -50.36 -10.65
C ALA A 563 -30.32 -51.48 -10.71
N GLN A 564 -31.37 -51.41 -9.89
CA GLN A 564 -32.47 -52.38 -9.92
C GLN A 564 -33.16 -52.47 -11.29
N ILE A 565 -33.11 -51.41 -12.10
CA ILE A 565 -33.66 -51.39 -13.46
C ILE A 565 -33.09 -52.50 -14.37
N TYR A 566 -31.85 -52.95 -14.10
CA TYR A 566 -31.20 -54.01 -14.85
C TYR A 566 -31.57 -55.42 -14.36
N LEU A 567 -32.18 -55.52 -13.17
CA LEU A 567 -32.62 -56.79 -12.56
C LEU A 567 -34.11 -57.06 -12.80
N THR A 568 -34.95 -56.03 -12.80
CA THR A 568 -36.41 -56.13 -12.96
C THR A 568 -36.82 -56.16 -14.44
N GLY A 569 -36.56 -57.27 -15.13
CA GLY A 569 -36.97 -57.47 -16.52
C GLY A 569 -38.42 -57.94 -16.65
N ASN A 570 -39.39 -57.03 -16.81
CA ASN A 570 -40.64 -57.36 -17.51
C ASN A 570 -40.39 -57.16 -19.00
N GLY A 571 -40.19 -58.25 -19.74
CA GLY A 571 -39.80 -58.28 -21.14
C GLY A 571 -40.84 -57.80 -22.15
N GLU A 572 -41.68 -56.82 -21.79
CA GLU A 572 -42.70 -56.25 -22.68
C GLU A 572 -42.30 -54.88 -23.26
N ASP A 573 -41.36 -54.14 -22.65
CA ASP A 573 -40.92 -52.80 -23.09
C ASP A 573 -39.58 -52.78 -23.85
N LEU A 574 -38.88 -53.90 -23.93
CA LEU A 574 -37.56 -54.00 -24.57
C LEU A 574 -37.67 -54.46 -26.03
N PHE A 575 -38.14 -53.55 -26.91
CA PHE A 575 -38.06 -53.71 -28.37
C PHE A 575 -36.59 -53.66 -28.85
N TRP A 576 -35.82 -54.73 -28.63
CA TRP A 576 -34.42 -54.85 -29.10
C TRP A 576 -34.29 -55.07 -30.62
N ASP A 577 -35.39 -55.28 -31.34
CA ASP A 577 -35.37 -55.79 -32.72
C ASP A 577 -35.23 -54.73 -33.82
N SER A 578 -34.98 -53.45 -33.52
CA SER A 578 -34.65 -52.50 -34.60
C SER A 578 -33.70 -51.35 -34.27
N ASP A 579 -33.62 -50.82 -33.04
CA ASP A 579 -32.61 -49.83 -32.62
C ASP A 579 -32.55 -49.74 -31.09
N PRO A 580 -31.48 -50.19 -30.43
CA PRO A 580 -31.41 -50.18 -28.97
C PRO A 580 -31.16 -48.77 -28.42
N LEU A 581 -31.99 -48.35 -27.45
CA LEU A 581 -31.90 -47.03 -26.81
C LEU A 581 -31.33 -47.14 -25.38
N PRO A 582 -30.60 -46.11 -24.89
CA PRO A 582 -30.20 -46.03 -23.49
C PRO A 582 -31.41 -46.08 -22.55
N SER A 583 -31.22 -46.48 -21.29
CA SER A 583 -32.33 -46.53 -20.34
C SER A 583 -32.83 -45.13 -19.98
N LEU A 584 -34.06 -45.04 -19.47
CA LEU A 584 -34.72 -43.77 -19.16
C LEU A 584 -33.89 -42.82 -18.27
N PRO A 585 -33.19 -43.28 -17.21
CA PRO A 585 -32.30 -42.41 -16.43
C PRO A 585 -31.17 -41.80 -17.27
N PHE A 586 -30.56 -42.56 -18.17
CA PHE A 586 -29.48 -42.06 -19.01
C PHE A 586 -29.98 -41.15 -20.13
N GLN A 587 -31.17 -41.42 -20.70
CA GLN A 587 -31.83 -40.48 -21.62
C GLN A 587 -32.16 -39.14 -20.91
N ALA A 588 -32.68 -39.20 -19.68
CA ALA A 588 -32.98 -38.01 -18.88
C ALA A 588 -31.71 -37.22 -18.53
N LEU A 589 -30.60 -37.90 -18.24
CA LEU A 589 -29.29 -37.28 -18.03
C LEU A 589 -28.86 -36.50 -19.27
N PHE A 590 -28.94 -37.12 -20.45
CA PHE A 590 -28.57 -36.48 -21.71
C PHE A 590 -29.43 -35.24 -21.97
N MET A 591 -30.74 -35.33 -21.78
CA MET A 591 -31.66 -34.19 -21.92
C MET A 591 -31.31 -33.06 -20.95
N LYS A 592 -30.94 -33.38 -19.70
CA LYS A 592 -30.51 -32.38 -18.72
C LYS A 592 -29.21 -31.70 -19.09
N LEU A 593 -28.22 -32.45 -19.57
CA LEU A 593 -26.95 -31.91 -20.05
C LEU A 593 -27.14 -31.01 -21.28
N GLN A 594 -28.01 -31.41 -22.21
CA GLN A 594 -28.40 -30.59 -23.37
C GLN A 594 -29.08 -29.30 -22.94
N GLN A 595 -30.03 -29.36 -22.00
CA GLN A 595 -30.68 -28.17 -21.45
C GLN A 595 -29.65 -27.20 -20.86
N LEU A 596 -28.72 -27.69 -20.04
CA LEU A 596 -27.66 -26.86 -19.47
C LEU A 596 -26.74 -26.28 -20.55
N ALA A 597 -26.39 -27.07 -21.57
CA ALA A 597 -25.56 -26.62 -22.67
C ALA A 597 -26.23 -25.48 -23.48
N THR A 598 -27.55 -25.55 -23.69
CA THR A 598 -28.31 -24.45 -24.31
C THR A 598 -28.25 -23.18 -23.45
N VAL A 599 -28.55 -23.29 -22.14
CA VAL A 599 -28.49 -22.13 -21.22
C VAL A 599 -27.07 -21.57 -21.12
N ALA A 600 -26.04 -22.42 -21.11
CA ALA A 600 -24.64 -21.99 -21.13
C ALA A 600 -24.27 -21.27 -22.43
N GLY A 601 -24.82 -21.71 -23.57
CA GLY A 601 -24.68 -21.01 -24.85
C GLY A 601 -25.19 -19.57 -24.77
N ASP A 602 -26.33 -19.36 -24.13
CA ASP A 602 -26.99 -18.05 -24.01
C ASP A 602 -26.38 -17.15 -22.93
N VAL A 603 -26.04 -17.70 -21.76
CA VAL A 603 -25.55 -16.91 -20.61
C VAL A 603 -24.04 -16.66 -20.69
N LEU A 604 -23.28 -17.60 -21.24
CA LEU A 604 -21.82 -17.50 -21.33
C LEU A 604 -21.37 -17.10 -22.74
N LEU A 605 -22.10 -16.21 -23.40
CA LEU A 605 -21.78 -15.72 -24.74
C LEU A 605 -20.36 -15.12 -24.77
N GLY A 606 -19.59 -15.46 -25.82
CA GLY A 606 -18.18 -15.08 -25.94
C GLY A 606 -17.21 -15.81 -24.98
N ARG A 607 -17.70 -16.76 -24.17
CA ARG A 607 -16.90 -17.58 -23.23
C ARG A 607 -16.86 -19.05 -23.62
N GLU A 608 -16.65 -19.34 -24.90
CA GLU A 608 -16.66 -20.71 -25.45
C GLU A 608 -15.67 -21.64 -24.73
N ARG A 609 -14.50 -21.12 -24.33
CA ARG A 609 -13.51 -21.90 -23.58
C ARG A 609 -14.07 -22.37 -22.23
N LEU A 610 -14.75 -21.49 -21.50
CA LEU A 610 -15.39 -21.84 -20.23
C LEU A 610 -16.51 -22.86 -20.45
N GLN A 611 -17.39 -22.63 -21.42
CA GLN A 611 -18.48 -23.56 -21.75
C GLN A 611 -17.95 -24.97 -22.01
N LYS A 612 -16.92 -25.07 -22.87
CA LYS A 612 -16.31 -26.36 -23.23
C LYS A 612 -15.67 -27.05 -22.02
N ILE A 613 -14.91 -26.32 -21.21
CA ILE A 613 -14.26 -26.88 -20.00
C ILE A 613 -15.30 -27.30 -18.96
N LEU A 614 -16.38 -26.54 -18.80
CA LEU A 614 -17.45 -26.81 -17.85
C LEU A 614 -18.20 -28.10 -18.20
N LEU A 615 -18.65 -28.22 -19.45
CA LEU A 615 -19.37 -29.41 -19.92
C LEU A 615 -18.48 -30.66 -19.92
N ALA A 616 -17.19 -30.50 -20.24
CA ALA A 616 -16.19 -31.56 -20.08
C ALA A 616 -16.06 -32.03 -18.62
N ARG A 617 -15.95 -31.08 -17.70
CA ARG A 617 -15.83 -31.40 -16.28
C ARG A 617 -17.10 -32.04 -15.74
N LEU A 618 -18.27 -31.61 -16.21
CA LEU A 618 -19.56 -32.14 -15.80
C LEU A 618 -19.73 -33.61 -16.24
N THR A 619 -19.43 -33.92 -17.49
CA THR A 619 -19.46 -35.30 -18.02
C THR A 619 -18.44 -36.20 -17.33
N GLU A 620 -17.23 -35.70 -17.08
CA GLU A 620 -16.22 -36.41 -16.26
C GLU A 620 -16.72 -36.65 -14.83
N THR A 621 -17.43 -35.70 -14.22
CA THR A 621 -17.98 -35.85 -12.87
C THR A 621 -19.05 -36.93 -12.81
N VAL A 622 -19.90 -37.06 -13.85
CA VAL A 622 -20.85 -38.17 -13.97
C VAL A 622 -20.14 -39.51 -14.03
N VAL A 623 -19.08 -39.62 -14.84
CA VAL A 623 -18.30 -40.85 -14.99
C VAL A 623 -17.62 -41.25 -13.68
N ILE A 624 -16.98 -40.30 -12.99
CA ILE A 624 -16.35 -40.53 -11.68
C ILE A 624 -17.39 -40.97 -10.64
N TRP A 625 -18.56 -40.31 -10.62
CA TRP A 625 -19.61 -40.71 -9.70
C TRP A 625 -20.08 -42.15 -9.98
N LEU A 626 -20.39 -42.47 -11.25
CA LEU A 626 -20.80 -43.81 -11.65
C LEU A 626 -19.74 -44.87 -11.32
N SER A 627 -18.43 -44.58 -11.46
CA SER A 627 -17.38 -45.54 -11.14
C SER A 627 -17.24 -45.81 -9.64
N ASP A 628 -17.47 -44.78 -8.83
CA ASP A 628 -17.20 -44.81 -7.39
C ASP A 628 -18.45 -45.16 -6.54
N GLU A 629 -19.65 -45.13 -7.14
CA GLU A 629 -20.92 -45.31 -6.41
C GLU A 629 -21.14 -46.76 -5.94
N GLN A 630 -20.98 -46.98 -4.64
CA GLN A 630 -21.08 -48.32 -4.05
C GLN A 630 -22.51 -48.84 -4.02
N GLU A 631 -23.51 -47.97 -3.80
CA GLU A 631 -24.92 -48.40 -3.78
C GLU A 631 -25.37 -48.92 -5.15
N PHE A 632 -24.94 -48.25 -6.23
CA PHE A 632 -25.24 -48.67 -7.60
C PHE A 632 -24.61 -50.02 -7.94
N TRP A 633 -23.31 -50.20 -7.70
CA TRP A 633 -22.62 -51.45 -8.05
C TRP A 633 -22.91 -52.61 -7.09
N GLY A 634 -23.28 -52.33 -5.84
CA GLY A 634 -23.56 -53.35 -4.82
C GLY A 634 -24.76 -54.23 -5.16
N VAL A 635 -25.72 -53.72 -5.95
CA VAL A 635 -26.91 -54.44 -6.41
C VAL A 635 -26.55 -55.68 -7.24
N PHE A 636 -25.45 -55.65 -8.00
CA PHE A 636 -25.01 -56.79 -8.80
C PHE A 636 -24.22 -57.84 -8.00
N GLU A 637 -23.86 -57.54 -6.75
CA GLU A 637 -23.17 -58.48 -5.86
C GLU A 637 -24.16 -59.31 -5.01
N ASP A 638 -25.44 -58.96 -5.04
CA ASP A 638 -26.51 -59.67 -4.33
C ASP A 638 -26.95 -60.92 -5.11
N ASP A 639 -26.71 -62.11 -4.54
CA ASP A 639 -27.06 -63.40 -5.13
C ASP A 639 -28.59 -63.63 -5.23
N SER A 640 -29.43 -62.77 -4.62
CA SER A 640 -30.88 -62.95 -4.56
C SER A 640 -31.63 -62.57 -5.85
N ALA A 641 -31.03 -61.74 -6.72
CA ALA A 641 -31.60 -61.30 -7.98
C ALA A 641 -30.53 -61.26 -9.09
N PRO A 642 -30.32 -62.35 -9.84
CA PRO A 642 -29.24 -62.44 -10.82
C PRO A 642 -29.49 -61.53 -12.02
N LEU A 643 -28.41 -60.88 -12.50
CA LEU A 643 -28.44 -60.06 -13.72
C LEU A 643 -28.80 -60.91 -14.94
N GLN A 644 -29.88 -60.53 -15.62
CA GLN A 644 -30.34 -61.23 -16.82
C GLN A 644 -29.57 -60.77 -18.09
N PRO A 645 -29.49 -61.58 -19.15
CA PRO A 645 -28.78 -61.22 -20.39
C PRO A 645 -29.22 -59.89 -21.01
N LEU A 646 -30.53 -59.59 -21.01
CA LEU A 646 -31.07 -58.32 -21.50
C LEU A 646 -30.69 -57.13 -20.61
N GLY A 647 -30.67 -57.34 -19.29
CA GLY A 647 -30.21 -56.33 -18.32
C GLY A 647 -28.73 -56.01 -18.47
N LEU A 648 -27.90 -57.03 -18.72
CA LEU A 648 -26.47 -56.84 -19.02
C LEU A 648 -26.26 -56.07 -20.33
N GLN A 649 -27.01 -56.37 -21.39
CA GLN A 649 -26.95 -55.62 -22.65
C GLN A 649 -27.35 -54.15 -22.46
N GLN A 650 -28.40 -53.88 -21.67
CA GLN A 650 -28.81 -52.51 -21.35
C GLN A 650 -27.76 -51.77 -20.51
N LEU A 651 -27.17 -52.42 -19.51
CA LEU A 651 -26.11 -51.83 -18.67
C LEU A 651 -24.89 -51.45 -19.52
N ILE A 652 -24.46 -52.33 -20.43
CA ILE A 652 -23.36 -52.06 -21.37
C ILE A 652 -23.71 -50.87 -22.27
N LEU A 653 -24.93 -50.84 -22.81
CA LEU A 653 -25.39 -49.73 -23.65
C LEU A 653 -25.37 -48.40 -22.91
N ASP A 654 -25.81 -48.36 -21.66
CA ASP A 654 -25.84 -47.14 -20.83
C ASP A 654 -24.44 -46.64 -20.47
N MET A 655 -23.53 -47.55 -20.16
CA MET A 655 -22.12 -47.22 -19.91
C MET A 655 -21.44 -46.68 -21.18
N HIS A 656 -21.66 -47.33 -22.33
CA HIS A 656 -21.18 -46.83 -23.62
C HIS A 656 -21.79 -45.47 -23.94
N PHE A 657 -23.10 -45.30 -23.75
CA PHE A 657 -23.77 -44.04 -24.01
C PHE A 657 -23.20 -42.90 -23.16
N THR A 658 -22.87 -43.14 -21.89
CA THR A 658 -22.22 -42.14 -21.02
C THR A 658 -20.85 -41.71 -21.53
N VAL A 659 -20.03 -42.67 -21.98
CA VAL A 659 -18.73 -42.40 -22.60
C VAL A 659 -18.89 -41.66 -23.93
N GLU A 660 -19.92 -42.00 -24.69
CA GLU A 660 -20.18 -41.43 -26.01
C GLU A 660 -20.73 -40.01 -25.92
N ILE A 661 -21.53 -39.69 -24.89
CA ILE A 661 -21.87 -38.29 -24.52
C ILE A 661 -20.58 -37.49 -24.30
N ALA A 662 -19.64 -38.05 -23.54
CA ALA A 662 -18.39 -37.36 -23.23
C ALA A 662 -17.47 -37.19 -24.48
N ARG A 663 -17.54 -38.13 -25.44
CA ARG A 663 -16.83 -38.06 -26.73
C ARG A 663 -17.48 -37.12 -27.74
N PHE A 664 -18.76 -37.29 -28.04
CA PHE A 664 -19.48 -36.53 -29.08
C PHE A 664 -19.68 -35.07 -28.72
N ALA A 665 -19.73 -34.74 -27.43
CA ALA A 665 -19.76 -33.35 -26.99
C ALA A 665 -18.41 -32.62 -27.18
N GLY A 666 -17.35 -33.33 -27.63
CA GLY A 666 -16.05 -32.73 -27.95
C GLY A 666 -15.17 -32.48 -26.73
N TYR A 667 -15.38 -33.23 -25.65
CA TYR A 667 -14.87 -32.95 -24.31
C TYR A 667 -14.03 -34.07 -23.68
N PRO A 668 -13.05 -34.66 -24.39
CA PRO A 668 -12.37 -35.81 -23.83
C PRO A 668 -11.44 -35.38 -22.68
N SER A 669 -11.74 -35.82 -21.46
CA SER A 669 -10.82 -35.69 -20.32
C SER A 669 -9.79 -36.82 -20.34
N ARG A 670 -8.68 -36.66 -19.60
CA ARG A 670 -7.68 -37.73 -19.46
C ARG A 670 -8.28 -38.99 -18.83
N HIS A 671 -9.25 -38.83 -17.93
CA HIS A 671 -9.92 -39.94 -17.26
C HIS A 671 -10.87 -40.68 -18.21
N ILE A 672 -11.65 -39.94 -19.02
CA ILE A 672 -12.46 -40.49 -20.09
C ILE A 672 -11.59 -41.24 -21.10
N HIS A 673 -10.44 -40.67 -21.48
CA HIS A 673 -9.48 -41.35 -22.37
C HIS A 673 -8.92 -42.64 -21.77
N GLN A 674 -8.62 -42.69 -20.47
CA GLN A 674 -8.15 -43.90 -19.78
C GLN A 674 -9.21 -45.01 -19.80
N ILE A 675 -10.45 -44.67 -19.45
CA ILE A 675 -11.59 -45.59 -19.47
C ILE A 675 -11.81 -46.10 -20.91
N VAL A 676 -11.86 -45.17 -21.88
CA VAL A 676 -11.98 -45.45 -23.32
C VAL A 676 -10.86 -46.33 -23.88
N SER A 677 -9.61 -46.14 -23.44
CA SER A 677 -8.48 -46.97 -23.90
C SER A 677 -8.51 -48.39 -23.34
N GLY A 678 -9.26 -48.63 -22.25
CA GLY A 678 -9.58 -49.96 -21.74
C GLY A 678 -10.70 -50.67 -22.53
N HIS A 679 -11.60 -49.91 -23.17
CA HIS A 679 -12.75 -50.37 -23.98
C HIS A 679 -12.40 -50.97 -25.36
N ASN A 680 -11.14 -51.31 -25.63
CA ASN A 680 -10.69 -52.00 -26.85
C ASN A 680 -10.64 -53.53 -26.68
N CYS A 681 -11.35 -54.07 -25.68
CA CYS A 681 -11.33 -55.47 -25.28
C CYS A 681 -12.75 -56.06 -25.24
N SER A 682 -12.92 -57.37 -25.08
CA SER A 682 -14.25 -58.01 -25.19
C SER A 682 -15.23 -57.49 -24.13
N TRP A 683 -16.54 -57.47 -24.44
CA TRP A 683 -17.67 -56.95 -23.64
C TRP A 683 -17.63 -57.17 -22.12
N HIS A 684 -16.99 -58.24 -21.64
CA HIS A 684 -16.80 -58.54 -20.21
C HIS A 684 -15.70 -57.72 -19.52
N GLN A 685 -14.66 -57.32 -20.26
CA GLN A 685 -13.53 -56.51 -19.76
C GLN A 685 -13.90 -55.02 -19.66
N ASP A 686 -14.90 -54.56 -20.42
CA ASP A 686 -15.36 -53.17 -20.45
C ASP A 686 -16.00 -52.75 -19.13
N LEU A 687 -16.83 -53.59 -18.51
CA LEU A 687 -17.40 -53.36 -17.17
C LEU A 687 -16.33 -53.41 -16.06
N CYS A 688 -15.28 -54.21 -16.23
CA CYS A 688 -14.15 -54.25 -15.31
C CYS A 688 -13.28 -52.98 -15.37
N CYS A 689 -13.37 -52.18 -16.44
CA CYS A 689 -12.67 -50.90 -16.56
C CYS A 689 -13.38 -49.77 -15.80
N TRP A 690 -14.70 -49.88 -15.60
CA TRP A 690 -15.49 -48.90 -14.85
C TRP A 690 -15.32 -49.03 -13.33
N ARG A 691 -15.06 -50.24 -12.83
CA ARG A 691 -14.85 -50.50 -11.41
C ARG A 691 -13.39 -50.88 -11.16
N HIS A 692 -12.67 -50.13 -10.33
CA HIS A 692 -11.28 -50.45 -9.92
C HIS A 692 -11.16 -51.74 -9.06
N ARG A 693 -12.01 -52.76 -9.25
CA ARG A 693 -11.94 -54.07 -8.59
C ARG A 693 -12.21 -55.23 -9.56
N PRO A 694 -11.30 -56.21 -9.69
CA PRO A 694 -11.50 -57.41 -10.50
C PRO A 694 -12.18 -58.47 -9.66
N THR A 695 -13.50 -58.43 -9.46
CA THR A 695 -14.19 -59.54 -8.79
C THR A 695 -15.59 -59.77 -9.32
N LYS A 696 -15.75 -60.97 -9.90
CA LYS A 696 -17.00 -61.71 -10.17
C LYS A 696 -17.93 -61.17 -11.26
N CYS A 697 -17.45 -61.15 -12.50
CA CYS A 697 -18.32 -61.45 -13.64
C CYS A 697 -17.76 -62.72 -14.31
N SER A 698 -18.14 -63.89 -13.81
CA SER A 698 -17.92 -65.17 -14.50
C SER A 698 -19.05 -65.42 -15.50
N PRO A 699 -18.77 -66.06 -16.65
CA PRO A 699 -19.67 -66.11 -17.81
C PRO A 699 -20.99 -66.83 -17.57
#